data_AF-A0A9P8NCJ2-F1
#
_entry.id   AF-A0A9P8NCJ2-F1
#
_cell.length_a   1.000
_cell.length_b   1.000
_cell.length_c   1.000
_cell.angle_alpha   90.00
_cell.angle_beta   90.00
_cell.angle_gamma   90.00
#
_symmetry.space_group_name_H-M   'P 1'
#
loop_
_entity.id
_entity.type
_entity.pdbx_description
1 polymer ?
#
loop_
_entity_poly.entity_id
_entity_poly.type
_entity_poly.pdbx_seq_one_letter_code
_entity_poly.pdbx_strand_id
1 'polypeptide(L)'
;MPALQGQSMDEHFFKLGMDASEPYLTYAKSYTTVNSPQKPREWVKRSGWTKYNSDGSWEPVDAPNEPMLTFDTEVMYKEHSFAVMACAVSPTAWYAWLSPWLLGESENEVQLIPLGDKKQPRIVVGHNIGYDRARVLEEYGMEQTRNFFLDTMSLHVAVNGMCSQQRPTWMRHKKNKDLRDKIANESNSVELAALLESKMLSEEEEELWVGRSSVNSLRDVAKFHCDVTIDKSQRDHFGELNREQILGKLEELLDYCAADVAITHRVYKKVFPNFLEVCPHPVSFGALRHLSSVILPVNETWKEYITNAEATYHQRVDDVQRRLVELCNEALKVKENPDIYMNDPWLRQLDWSGQEIKLVKGKKKGDPPRPAARQKKPGMPQWYKDLFPSATADINLTVRTRIAPILLKLSWDGYPLTWSDKFGWTFKVPKDQVKKFENQPVVLCDMSEEKNLELRNDRKHVYFKLPHKDGPQARCVNPLAKGYLQFFERGTLSSQYALAKEALEMNASCSYWISARDRIMSQMVVYEDQVKQSGSTGEKSNRLGFILPQIIPMGTITRRAVENTWLTASNAKANRVGSELKAMIKAPPGYVFVGADVDSQELWIASLVGDAQFQLHGGNAIGFMTLEGSKAAGTDMHSRTAQILGISRNDAKVFNYGRIYGAGVKFAATLLRQFNPSMSEKETQEVATNLYRETKGTRTTRRILSENPFWRGGTESFVFNKLEEFADQERPRTPVLGAGITEALMRRFINKGSFMTSRINWAIQSSGVDYLHLLIISMDYLIRRFNIDARLAITVHDEIRYLVKEEDKYRAAMALQVANVWTRAMFSQQVGIDDLPQSCAYFSAVDIDHVLRKEVDMDCVTPSHPHKIPHGESLDISQLLDKDQEAYLDPSVVPVSPPTPQKYTYTPRESVMATLQATNNPAFIKAQITKDDKELREIIKEVTKTKAATSSTARSFRNGSKSTNFPAAEPQKAILMDIDSGLYRDFRYLPQGSRHPPFNINRQTWKPRPAARP
;
A
#
# COMPACT_ATOMS: atom_id res chain seq x y z
N MET A 1 22.74 15.42 25.50
CA MET A 1 22.60 15.21 24.04
C MET A 1 23.96 14.89 23.44
N PRO A 2 24.08 13.90 22.53
CA PRO A 2 25.31 13.64 21.79
C PRO A 2 25.69 14.80 20.85
N ALA A 3 26.97 14.92 20.52
CA ALA A 3 27.48 15.98 19.65
C ALA A 3 27.02 15.81 18.19
N LEU A 4 26.60 16.93 17.58
CA LEU A 4 26.30 16.98 16.15
C LEU A 4 27.58 16.84 15.31
N GLN A 5 27.41 16.36 14.09
CA GLN A 5 28.52 16.04 13.17
C GLN A 5 28.67 17.06 12.04
N GLY A 6 28.15 18.27 12.23
CA GLY A 6 28.18 19.35 11.24
C GLY A 6 27.73 20.66 11.88
N GLN A 7 27.81 21.74 11.10
CA GLN A 7 27.34 23.07 11.50
C GLN A 7 25.84 23.25 11.25
N SER A 8 25.25 22.49 10.33
CA SER A 8 23.81 22.44 10.08
C SER A 8 23.27 21.02 10.27
N MET A 9 21.95 20.89 10.43
CA MET A 9 21.29 19.59 10.50
C MET A 9 21.43 18.83 9.18
N ASP A 10 21.43 19.54 8.04
CA ASP A 10 21.66 18.93 6.73
C ASP A 10 23.06 18.35 6.60
N GLU A 11 24.09 19.09 7.05
CA GLU A 11 25.46 18.58 7.08
C GLU A 11 25.58 17.35 8.00
N HIS A 12 24.97 17.43 9.19
CA HIS A 12 24.93 16.33 10.14
C HIS A 12 24.33 15.07 9.49
N PHE A 13 23.15 15.17 8.91
CA PHE A 13 22.48 14.02 8.29
C PHE A 13 23.14 13.54 7.00
N PHE A 14 23.72 14.44 6.22
CA PHE A 14 24.50 14.05 5.04
C PHE A 14 25.67 13.15 5.44
N LYS A 15 26.48 13.57 6.42
CA LYS A 15 27.64 12.80 6.87
C LYS A 15 27.26 11.48 7.52
N LEU A 16 26.19 11.47 8.31
CA LEU A 16 25.64 10.26 8.93
C LEU A 16 25.15 9.29 7.85
N GLY A 17 24.41 9.79 6.87
CA GLY A 17 23.95 9.03 5.72
C GLY A 17 25.09 8.45 4.90
N MET A 18 26.16 9.21 4.66
CA MET A 18 27.36 8.73 3.97
C MET A 18 28.08 7.63 4.75
N ASP A 19 28.23 7.78 6.07
CA ASP A 19 28.87 6.79 6.94
C ASP A 19 28.11 5.46 6.97
N ALA A 20 26.76 5.51 6.98
CA ALA A 20 25.92 4.32 6.89
C ALA A 20 25.88 3.71 5.48
N SER A 21 26.04 4.54 4.44
CA SER A 21 25.95 4.13 3.04
C SER A 21 27.23 3.49 2.50
N GLU A 22 28.40 3.87 2.98
CA GLU A 22 29.68 3.30 2.52
C GLU A 22 30.09 2.08 3.35
N PRO A 23 30.79 1.10 2.75
CA PRO A 23 31.29 1.06 1.36
C PRO A 23 30.23 0.63 0.31
N TYR A 24 28.99 0.37 0.73
CA TYR A 24 27.95 -0.17 -0.13
C TYR A 24 27.58 0.72 -1.31
N LEU A 25 27.56 2.04 -1.11
CA LEU A 25 27.27 2.99 -2.18
C LEU A 25 28.36 2.96 -3.26
N THR A 26 29.63 2.89 -2.86
CA THR A 26 30.74 2.69 -3.79
C THR A 26 30.62 1.37 -4.54
N TYR A 27 30.35 0.27 -3.85
CA TYR A 27 30.11 -1.03 -4.49
C TYR A 27 28.96 -0.95 -5.49
N ALA A 28 27.82 -0.36 -5.10
CA ALA A 28 26.65 -0.24 -5.95
C ALA A 28 26.95 0.59 -7.22
N LYS A 29 27.61 1.75 -7.06
CA LYS A 29 28.03 2.58 -8.20
C LYS A 29 28.96 1.80 -9.14
N SER A 30 29.99 1.15 -8.60
CA SER A 30 30.93 0.37 -9.40
C SER A 30 30.28 -0.81 -10.13
N TYR A 31 29.32 -1.48 -9.49
CA TYR A 31 28.67 -2.64 -10.08
C TYR A 31 27.80 -2.28 -11.28
N THR A 32 27.29 -1.03 -11.36
CA THR A 32 26.57 -0.58 -12.55
C THR A 32 27.45 -0.47 -13.80
N THR A 33 28.77 -0.26 -13.64
CA THR A 33 29.70 -0.16 -14.78
C THR A 33 30.19 -1.53 -15.26
N VAL A 34 30.12 -2.55 -14.41
CA VAL A 34 30.59 -3.91 -14.71
C VAL A 34 29.60 -4.66 -15.60
N ASN A 35 30.11 -5.43 -16.57
CA ASN A 35 29.33 -6.39 -17.35
C ASN A 35 29.46 -7.77 -16.73
N SER A 36 28.37 -8.55 -16.76
CA SER A 36 28.40 -9.93 -16.28
C SER A 36 29.36 -10.78 -17.13
N PRO A 37 30.14 -11.70 -16.52
CA PRO A 37 30.94 -12.67 -17.26
C PRO A 37 30.07 -13.55 -18.16
N GLN A 38 30.70 -14.20 -19.14
CA GLN A 38 30.00 -15.13 -20.03
C GLN A 38 29.35 -16.25 -19.21
N LYS A 39 28.08 -16.55 -19.51
CA LYS A 39 27.35 -17.64 -18.87
C LYS A 39 28.08 -18.98 -19.12
N PRO A 40 28.18 -19.87 -18.11
CA PRO A 40 28.71 -21.22 -18.34
C PRO A 40 27.89 -21.96 -19.40
N ARG A 41 28.56 -22.86 -20.13
CA ARG A 41 27.92 -23.69 -21.18
C ARG A 41 27.30 -24.96 -20.63
N GLU A 42 27.87 -25.49 -19.55
CA GLU A 42 27.42 -26.70 -18.88
C GLU A 42 27.35 -26.44 -17.38
N TRP A 43 26.32 -26.99 -16.74
CA TRP A 43 26.12 -26.88 -15.31
C TRP A 43 26.48 -28.19 -14.61
N VAL A 44 27.20 -28.09 -13.50
CA VAL A 44 27.58 -29.24 -12.68
C VAL A 44 26.46 -29.59 -11.72
N LYS A 45 26.00 -30.84 -11.77
CA LYS A 45 25.00 -31.39 -10.84
C LYS A 45 25.67 -31.77 -9.51
N ARG A 46 25.74 -30.82 -8.59
CA ARG A 46 26.31 -31.01 -7.24
C ARG A 46 25.54 -30.16 -6.20
N SER A 47 25.36 -30.68 -4.99
CA SER A 47 24.76 -29.94 -3.87
C SER A 47 25.67 -28.80 -3.36
N GLY A 48 25.03 -27.76 -2.83
CA GLY A 48 25.73 -26.56 -2.38
C GLY A 48 26.19 -25.68 -3.55
N TRP A 49 27.07 -24.72 -3.25
CA TRP A 49 27.56 -23.78 -4.26
C TRP A 49 28.63 -24.39 -5.16
N THR A 50 28.49 -24.11 -6.45
CA THR A 50 29.52 -24.33 -7.47
C THR A 50 29.84 -22.99 -8.13
N LYS A 51 31.13 -22.63 -8.16
CA LYS A 51 31.63 -21.43 -8.80
C LYS A 51 32.14 -21.78 -10.20
N TYR A 52 31.79 -20.95 -11.18
CA TYR A 52 32.17 -21.09 -12.58
C TYR A 52 33.04 -19.89 -12.97
N ASN A 53 34.30 -20.17 -13.32
CA ASN A 53 35.27 -19.18 -13.74
C ASN A 53 35.10 -18.84 -15.22
N SER A 54 35.67 -17.70 -15.63
CA SER A 54 35.57 -17.20 -17.01
C SER A 54 36.30 -18.08 -18.05
N ASP A 55 37.25 -18.91 -17.61
CA ASP A 55 37.96 -19.89 -18.45
C ASP A 55 37.17 -21.19 -18.67
N GLY A 56 35.98 -21.31 -18.07
CA GLY A 56 35.13 -22.50 -18.13
C GLY A 56 35.45 -23.55 -17.07
N SER A 57 36.47 -23.34 -16.22
CA SER A 57 36.71 -24.18 -15.06
C SER A 57 35.65 -23.95 -13.98
N TRP A 58 35.45 -24.94 -13.12
CA TRP A 58 34.54 -24.84 -11.98
C TRP A 58 35.21 -25.36 -10.71
N GLU A 59 34.80 -24.81 -9.57
CA GLU A 59 35.24 -25.26 -8.25
C GLU A 59 34.08 -25.28 -7.26
N PRO A 60 34.02 -26.27 -6.35
CA PRO A 60 33.07 -26.27 -5.24
C PRO A 60 33.47 -25.19 -4.23
N VAL A 61 32.50 -24.42 -3.74
CA VAL A 61 32.72 -23.41 -2.71
C VAL A 61 31.65 -23.53 -1.63
N ASP A 62 31.97 -23.09 -0.41
CA ASP A 62 30.99 -23.09 0.69
C ASP A 62 29.97 -21.95 0.53
N ALA A 63 30.43 -20.79 0.07
CA ALA A 63 29.61 -19.62 -0.26
C ALA A 63 30.34 -18.67 -1.23
N PRO A 64 29.63 -17.81 -1.98
CA PRO A 64 30.24 -16.73 -2.74
C PRO A 64 31.02 -15.77 -1.83
N ASN A 65 32.21 -15.34 -2.22
CA ASN A 65 33.09 -14.48 -1.40
C ASN A 65 33.20 -13.04 -1.96
N GLU A 66 32.46 -12.72 -3.01
CA GLU A 66 32.51 -11.41 -3.66
C GLU A 66 31.73 -10.34 -2.89
N PRO A 67 32.17 -9.08 -2.95
CA PRO A 67 31.46 -7.94 -2.33
C PRO A 67 30.22 -7.50 -3.13
N MET A 68 30.06 -7.97 -4.37
CA MET A 68 29.00 -7.57 -5.28
C MET A 68 28.43 -8.80 -5.99
N LEU A 69 27.14 -9.05 -5.83
CA LEU A 69 26.42 -10.12 -6.52
C LEU A 69 25.05 -9.65 -6.96
N THR A 70 24.59 -10.19 -8.10
CA THR A 70 23.16 -10.32 -8.40
C THR A 70 22.74 -11.75 -8.08
N PHE A 71 21.60 -11.93 -7.42
CA PHE A 71 21.18 -13.21 -6.84
C PHE A 71 19.67 -13.41 -7.02
N ASP A 72 19.28 -14.65 -7.33
CA ASP A 72 17.89 -15.08 -7.49
C ASP A 72 17.74 -16.54 -7.06
N THR A 73 16.58 -16.88 -6.51
CA THR A 73 16.28 -18.22 -5.96
C THR A 73 14.97 -18.78 -6.47
N GLU A 74 14.96 -20.07 -6.76
CA GLU A 74 13.75 -20.79 -7.14
C GLU A 74 13.32 -21.81 -6.10
N VAL A 75 12.00 -21.93 -5.95
CA VAL A 75 11.37 -22.80 -4.95
C VAL A 75 10.19 -23.54 -5.56
N MET A 76 9.95 -24.76 -5.07
CA MET A 76 8.74 -25.52 -5.39
C MET A 76 7.57 -25.06 -4.51
N TYR A 77 7.06 -23.84 -4.76
CA TYR A 77 6.17 -23.11 -3.85
C TYR A 77 4.84 -23.80 -3.49
N LYS A 78 4.42 -24.81 -4.26
CA LYS A 78 3.25 -25.65 -3.92
C LYS A 78 3.59 -26.84 -3.01
N GLU A 79 4.84 -27.28 -3.00
CA GLU A 79 5.34 -28.33 -2.10
C GLU A 79 5.85 -27.71 -0.79
N HIS A 80 6.83 -26.82 -0.85
CA HIS A 80 7.37 -26.12 0.31
C HIS A 80 8.00 -24.76 -0.04
N SER A 81 8.29 -23.95 0.98
CA SER A 81 8.79 -22.57 0.79
C SER A 81 10.32 -22.42 0.71
N PHE A 82 11.09 -23.50 0.91
CA PHE A 82 12.56 -23.47 0.94
C PHE A 82 13.21 -23.52 -0.44
N ALA A 83 14.47 -23.08 -0.52
CA ALA A 83 15.22 -23.01 -1.76
C ALA A 83 15.50 -24.40 -2.35
N VAL A 84 15.29 -24.50 -3.66
CA VAL A 84 15.55 -25.72 -4.44
C VAL A 84 16.77 -25.53 -5.34
N MET A 85 16.89 -24.35 -5.96
CA MET A 85 18.07 -23.92 -6.69
C MET A 85 18.25 -22.40 -6.58
N ALA A 86 19.46 -21.92 -6.80
CA ALA A 86 19.74 -20.50 -6.89
C ALA A 86 20.88 -20.21 -7.86
N CYS A 87 20.84 -19.05 -8.49
CA CYS A 87 21.92 -18.55 -9.33
C CYS A 87 22.41 -17.21 -8.78
N ALA A 88 23.71 -16.99 -8.91
CA ALA A 88 24.30 -15.68 -8.67
C ALA A 88 25.37 -15.36 -9.70
N VAL A 89 25.55 -14.06 -9.95
CA VAL A 89 26.63 -13.56 -10.80
C VAL A 89 27.35 -12.42 -10.09
N SER A 90 28.67 -12.49 -10.08
CA SER A 90 29.57 -11.45 -9.59
C SER A 90 30.26 -10.76 -10.77
N PRO A 91 31.10 -9.73 -10.55
CA PRO A 91 31.96 -9.19 -11.59
C PRO A 91 32.87 -10.21 -12.27
N THR A 92 33.23 -11.29 -11.58
CA THR A 92 34.31 -12.21 -11.99
C THR A 92 33.85 -13.61 -12.31
N ALA A 93 32.77 -14.09 -11.70
CA ALA A 93 32.34 -15.48 -11.77
C ALA A 93 30.82 -15.65 -11.69
N TRP A 94 30.33 -16.77 -12.23
CA TRP A 94 28.97 -17.28 -12.05
C TRP A 94 28.93 -18.29 -10.91
N TYR A 95 27.77 -18.41 -10.28
CA TYR A 95 27.52 -19.30 -9.16
C TYR A 95 26.18 -20.00 -9.35
N ALA A 96 26.14 -21.30 -9.11
CA ALA A 96 24.90 -22.06 -8.99
C ALA A 96 24.88 -22.83 -7.67
N TRP A 97 23.76 -22.78 -6.98
CA TRP A 97 23.50 -23.55 -5.77
C TRP A 97 22.38 -24.54 -6.04
N LEU A 98 22.58 -25.80 -5.66
CA LEU A 98 21.55 -26.83 -5.69
C LEU A 98 21.31 -27.38 -4.29
N SER A 99 20.03 -27.54 -3.96
CA SER A 99 19.62 -28.10 -2.68
C SER A 99 20.01 -29.58 -2.57
N PRO A 100 20.60 -30.02 -1.44
CA PRO A 100 20.80 -31.44 -1.15
C PRO A 100 19.48 -32.23 -1.17
N TRP A 101 18.37 -31.59 -0.76
CA TRP A 101 17.04 -32.16 -0.86
C TRP A 101 16.64 -32.37 -2.32
N LEU A 102 16.86 -31.41 -3.22
CA LEU A 102 16.54 -31.61 -4.64
C LEU A 102 17.24 -32.86 -5.20
N LEU A 103 18.53 -33.04 -4.87
CA LEU A 103 19.37 -34.06 -5.48
C LEU A 103 19.17 -35.50 -4.99
N GLY A 104 18.47 -35.75 -3.86
CA GLY A 104 18.43 -37.11 -3.30
C GLY A 104 19.20 -37.30 -2.01
N GLU A 105 20.02 -36.32 -1.64
CA GLU A 105 21.05 -36.48 -0.61
C GLU A 105 20.53 -36.26 0.81
N SER A 106 19.40 -35.58 0.95
CA SER A 106 18.75 -35.27 2.23
C SER A 106 17.23 -35.39 2.13
N GLU A 107 16.59 -35.88 3.20
CA GLU A 107 15.14 -35.83 3.38
C GLU A 107 14.67 -34.52 4.02
N ASN A 108 15.58 -33.72 4.58
CA ASN A 108 15.24 -32.43 5.19
C ASN A 108 14.95 -31.37 4.12
N GLU A 109 13.70 -30.95 4.02
CA GLU A 109 13.22 -29.87 3.14
C GLU A 109 13.72 -28.48 3.55
N VAL A 110 14.09 -28.27 4.82
CA VAL A 110 14.57 -26.99 5.35
C VAL A 110 16.01 -26.74 4.89
N GLN A 111 16.14 -26.25 3.65
CA GLN A 111 17.43 -25.92 3.03
C GLN A 111 17.53 -24.41 2.81
N LEU A 112 18.57 -23.80 3.39
CA LEU A 112 18.88 -22.38 3.28
C LEU A 112 20.22 -22.19 2.56
N ILE A 113 20.33 -21.09 1.83
CA ILE A 113 21.47 -20.78 0.98
C ILE A 113 22.49 -19.96 1.79
N PRO A 114 23.71 -20.45 1.99
CA PRO A 114 24.76 -19.67 2.64
C PRO A 114 25.30 -18.60 1.69
N LEU A 115 25.43 -17.36 2.16
CA LEU A 115 26.13 -16.29 1.46
C LEU A 115 27.49 -15.96 2.08
N GLY A 116 27.92 -16.65 3.15
CA GLY A 116 29.29 -16.55 3.65
C GLY A 116 29.43 -15.61 4.86
N ASP A 117 30.53 -14.88 4.99
CA ASP A 117 30.83 -14.13 6.21
C ASP A 117 29.84 -12.97 6.45
N LYS A 118 29.17 -13.00 7.61
CA LYS A 118 28.22 -11.96 8.08
C LYS A 118 28.88 -10.60 8.29
N LYS A 119 30.20 -10.56 8.53
CA LYS A 119 30.96 -9.34 8.85
C LYS A 119 31.54 -8.65 7.61
N GLN A 120 31.53 -9.33 6.46
CA GLN A 120 31.98 -8.76 5.20
C GLN A 120 30.89 -7.84 4.61
N PRO A 121 31.19 -6.57 4.30
CA PRO A 121 30.24 -5.71 3.62
C PRO A 121 30.03 -6.20 2.18
N ARG A 122 28.77 -6.44 1.82
CA ARG A 122 28.39 -6.92 0.49
C ARG A 122 27.08 -6.30 0.02
N ILE A 123 26.98 -6.01 -1.28
CA ILE A 123 25.69 -5.73 -1.93
C ILE A 123 25.17 -6.99 -2.63
N VAL A 124 23.87 -7.26 -2.45
CA VAL A 124 23.14 -8.36 -3.09
C VAL A 124 21.98 -7.75 -3.86
N VAL A 125 22.10 -7.69 -5.17
CA VAL A 125 21.09 -7.13 -6.06
C VAL A 125 20.10 -8.24 -6.45
N GLY A 126 18.81 -7.95 -6.37
CA GLY A 126 17.77 -8.87 -6.84
C GLY A 126 16.52 -8.13 -7.29
N HIS A 127 15.53 -8.87 -7.78
CA HIS A 127 14.23 -8.32 -8.13
C HIS A 127 13.16 -8.92 -7.23
N ASN A 128 12.51 -8.09 -6.41
CA ASN A 128 11.72 -8.57 -5.28
C ASN A 128 12.56 -9.39 -4.29
N ILE A 129 13.80 -8.90 -4.04
CA ILE A 129 14.84 -9.58 -3.26
C ILE A 129 14.42 -9.98 -1.84
N GLY A 130 13.38 -9.35 -1.27
CA GLY A 130 12.83 -9.77 0.03
C GLY A 130 12.36 -11.23 0.02
N TYR A 131 11.91 -11.73 -1.13
CA TYR A 131 11.57 -13.14 -1.35
C TYR A 131 12.82 -14.03 -1.28
N ASP A 132 13.88 -13.68 -2.00
CA ASP A 132 15.14 -14.44 -2.04
C ASP A 132 15.88 -14.39 -0.71
N ARG A 133 15.88 -13.22 -0.07
CA ARG A 133 16.48 -12.99 1.26
C ARG A 133 15.94 -13.97 2.29
N ALA A 134 14.65 -14.29 2.26
CA ALA A 134 14.05 -15.25 3.18
C ALA A 134 14.62 -16.68 3.01
N ARG A 135 15.42 -16.96 1.99
CA ARG A 135 16.11 -18.23 1.80
C ARG A 135 17.60 -18.17 2.14
N VAL A 136 18.12 -17.02 2.57
CA VAL A 136 19.51 -16.83 2.94
C VAL A 136 19.74 -17.23 4.40
N LEU A 137 20.72 -18.09 4.64
CA LEU A 137 21.02 -18.67 5.94
C LEU A 137 21.40 -17.61 7.00
N GLU A 138 22.29 -16.70 6.64
CA GLU A 138 22.92 -15.78 7.59
C GLU A 138 21.96 -14.77 8.20
N GLU A 139 20.84 -14.50 7.52
CA GLU A 139 19.82 -13.54 7.91
C GLU A 139 18.97 -14.00 9.11
N TYR A 140 18.95 -15.31 9.37
CA TYR A 140 18.29 -15.96 10.51
C TYR A 140 19.19 -15.96 11.75
N GLY A 141 19.53 -14.79 12.24
CA GLY A 141 20.28 -14.62 13.49
C GLY A 141 19.98 -13.27 14.14
N MET A 142 20.39 -13.09 15.40
CA MET A 142 20.19 -11.83 16.13
C MET A 142 21.13 -10.73 15.63
N GLU A 143 22.42 -11.05 15.48
CA GLU A 143 23.42 -10.13 14.92
C GLU A 143 23.05 -9.73 13.48
N GLN A 144 22.96 -8.43 13.22
CA GLN A 144 22.65 -7.93 11.89
C GLN A 144 23.84 -8.18 10.95
N THR A 145 23.56 -8.81 9.81
CA THR A 145 24.58 -9.04 8.78
C THR A 145 25.01 -7.73 8.12
N ARG A 146 26.21 -7.76 7.53
CA ARG A 146 26.69 -6.70 6.66
C ARG A 146 26.31 -6.92 5.20
N ASN A 147 25.35 -7.80 4.91
CA ASN A 147 24.73 -7.88 3.60
C ASN A 147 23.75 -6.72 3.40
N PHE A 148 23.75 -6.12 2.22
CA PHE A 148 22.77 -5.14 1.79
C PHE A 148 22.02 -5.65 0.57
N PHE A 149 20.78 -6.09 0.80
CA PHE A 149 19.84 -6.49 -0.24
C PHE A 149 19.26 -5.27 -0.95
N LEU A 150 19.69 -5.06 -2.21
CA LEU A 150 19.25 -3.99 -3.09
C LEU A 150 18.16 -4.51 -4.03
N ASP A 151 16.94 -4.03 -3.81
CA ASP A 151 15.77 -4.45 -4.58
C ASP A 151 15.54 -3.58 -5.83
N THR A 152 15.78 -4.14 -7.01
CA THR A 152 15.52 -3.44 -8.28
C THR A 152 14.04 -3.08 -8.48
N MET A 153 13.11 -3.82 -7.88
CA MET A 153 11.69 -3.49 -7.93
C MET A 153 11.40 -2.21 -7.13
N SER A 154 11.93 -2.08 -5.91
CA SER A 154 11.85 -0.86 -5.10
C SER A 154 12.44 0.35 -5.83
N LEU A 155 13.63 0.20 -6.42
CA LEU A 155 14.26 1.28 -7.18
C LEU A 155 13.39 1.68 -8.39
N HIS A 156 12.83 0.70 -9.11
CA HIS A 156 11.93 0.95 -10.24
C HIS A 156 10.68 1.71 -9.81
N VAL A 157 10.03 1.28 -8.73
CA VAL A 157 8.80 1.93 -8.24
C VAL A 157 9.06 3.38 -7.82
N ALA A 158 10.21 3.66 -7.20
CA ALA A 158 10.59 5.02 -6.83
C ALA A 158 10.78 5.94 -8.06
N VAL A 159 11.34 5.43 -9.16
CA VAL A 159 11.68 6.23 -10.36
C VAL A 159 10.56 6.28 -11.39
N ASN A 160 9.94 5.13 -11.70
CA ASN A 160 8.98 4.94 -12.80
C ASN A 160 7.69 4.23 -12.37
N GLY A 161 7.42 4.09 -11.07
CA GLY A 161 6.18 3.47 -10.59
C GLY A 161 4.92 4.27 -10.94
N MET A 162 3.78 3.58 -11.01
CA MET A 162 2.46 4.16 -11.27
C MET A 162 1.56 4.21 -10.03
N CYS A 163 0.72 5.24 -9.94
CA CYS A 163 -0.28 5.37 -8.88
C CYS A 163 -1.49 4.43 -9.11
N SER A 164 -2.33 4.23 -8.09
CA SER A 164 -3.50 3.36 -8.18
C SER A 164 -4.54 3.83 -9.21
N GLN A 165 -4.69 5.15 -9.38
CA GLN A 165 -5.61 5.74 -10.37
C GLN A 165 -5.13 5.56 -11.81
N GLN A 166 -3.81 5.43 -12.03
CA GLN A 166 -3.19 5.22 -13.35
C GLN A 166 -3.30 3.76 -13.83
N ARG A 167 -3.34 2.79 -12.91
CA ARG A 167 -3.31 1.35 -13.25
C ARG A 167 -4.41 0.90 -14.24
N PRO A 168 -5.70 1.25 -14.08
CA PRO A 168 -6.73 0.80 -15.02
C PRO A 168 -6.50 1.31 -16.45
N THR A 169 -6.11 2.58 -16.59
CA THR A 169 -5.80 3.20 -17.89
C THR A 169 -4.61 2.50 -18.55
N TRP A 170 -3.54 2.27 -17.80
CA TRP A 170 -2.35 1.57 -18.31
C TRP A 170 -2.67 0.13 -18.74
N MET A 171 -3.48 -0.61 -17.96
CA MET A 171 -3.88 -1.98 -18.30
C MET A 171 -4.74 -2.03 -19.57
N ARG A 172 -5.63 -1.06 -19.77
CA ARG A 172 -6.39 -0.92 -21.03
C ARG A 172 -5.45 -0.66 -22.20
N HIS A 173 -4.48 0.24 -22.03
CA HIS A 173 -3.48 0.55 -23.06
C HIS A 173 -2.60 -0.66 -23.40
N LYS A 174 -2.09 -1.37 -22.38
CA LYS A 174 -1.31 -2.61 -22.56
C LYS A 174 -2.11 -3.64 -23.35
N LYS A 175 -3.36 -3.89 -22.97
CA LYS A 175 -4.23 -4.86 -23.66
C LYS A 175 -4.45 -4.46 -25.13
N ASN A 176 -4.64 -3.18 -25.42
CA ASN A 176 -4.77 -2.68 -26.77
C ASN A 176 -3.47 -2.84 -27.58
N LYS A 177 -2.31 -2.55 -26.98
CA LYS A 177 -1.00 -2.74 -27.60
C LYS A 177 -0.72 -4.22 -27.88
N ASP A 178 -0.93 -5.10 -26.90
CA ASP A 178 -0.74 -6.54 -27.07
C ASP A 178 -1.67 -7.10 -28.17
N LEU A 179 -2.88 -6.56 -28.31
CA LEU A 179 -3.79 -6.92 -29.40
C LEU A 179 -3.28 -6.43 -30.76
N ARG A 180 -2.76 -5.19 -30.85
CA ARG A 180 -2.13 -4.65 -32.06
C ARG A 180 -0.91 -5.49 -32.46
N ASP A 181 -0.03 -5.82 -31.52
CA ASP A 181 1.18 -6.61 -31.76
C ASP A 181 0.84 -8.03 -32.24
N LYS A 182 -0.21 -8.66 -31.67
CA LYS A 182 -0.70 -9.97 -32.16
C LYS A 182 -1.21 -9.90 -33.60
N ILE A 183 -2.03 -8.90 -33.92
CA ILE A 183 -2.63 -8.76 -35.25
C ILE A 183 -1.56 -8.39 -36.30
N ALA A 184 -0.57 -7.58 -35.93
CA ALA A 184 0.58 -7.28 -36.78
C ALA A 184 1.43 -8.53 -37.08
N ASN A 185 1.59 -9.42 -36.10
CA ASN A 185 2.34 -10.67 -36.27
C ASN A 185 1.54 -11.74 -37.04
N GLU A 186 0.21 -11.70 -37.03
CA GLU A 186 -0.66 -12.71 -37.67
C GLU A 186 -0.91 -12.50 -39.18
N SER A 187 -0.29 -11.50 -39.83
CA SER A 187 -0.32 -11.31 -41.30
C SER A 187 -1.73 -11.16 -41.93
N ASN A 188 -2.79 -10.91 -41.15
CA ASN A 188 -4.16 -10.74 -41.66
C ASN A 188 -4.45 -9.26 -41.94
N SER A 189 -4.29 -8.84 -43.20
CA SER A 189 -4.49 -7.45 -43.66
C SER A 189 -5.91 -6.91 -43.46
N VAL A 190 -6.91 -7.78 -43.38
CA VAL A 190 -8.34 -7.43 -43.27
C VAL A 190 -8.74 -7.02 -41.85
N GLU A 191 -8.21 -7.70 -40.82
CA GLU A 191 -8.45 -7.33 -39.41
C GLU A 191 -7.69 -6.04 -39.02
N LEU A 192 -6.50 -5.85 -39.57
CA LEU A 192 -5.73 -4.62 -39.39
C LEU A 192 -6.47 -3.40 -39.96
N ALA A 193 -7.08 -3.53 -41.14
CA ALA A 193 -7.89 -2.48 -41.76
C ALA A 193 -9.19 -2.19 -40.99
N ALA A 194 -9.88 -3.23 -40.48
CA ALA A 194 -11.09 -3.07 -39.67
C ALA A 194 -10.82 -2.38 -38.32
N LEU A 195 -9.64 -2.61 -37.71
CA LEU A 195 -9.19 -1.89 -36.51
C LEU A 195 -8.83 -0.43 -36.80
N LEU A 196 -8.25 -0.17 -37.98
CA LEU A 196 -7.94 1.18 -38.46
C LEU A 196 -9.22 2.02 -38.72
N GLU A 197 -10.30 1.38 -39.19
CA GLU A 197 -11.60 2.02 -39.45
C GLU A 197 -12.48 2.14 -38.20
N SER A 198 -12.33 1.24 -37.23
CA SER A 198 -12.97 1.40 -35.92
C SER A 198 -12.41 2.66 -35.26
N LYS A 199 -13.27 3.53 -34.72
CA LYS A 199 -12.91 4.79 -34.01
C LYS A 199 -12.07 4.60 -32.72
N MET A 200 -11.24 3.57 -32.63
CA MET A 200 -10.20 3.39 -31.61
C MET A 200 -8.97 4.29 -31.85
N LEU A 201 -8.90 5.00 -32.98
CA LEU A 201 -7.77 5.84 -33.41
C LEU A 201 -7.98 7.35 -33.25
N SER A 202 -9.04 7.79 -32.57
CA SER A 202 -9.30 9.23 -32.37
C SER A 202 -9.42 9.66 -30.90
N GLU A 203 -8.87 8.88 -29.96
CA GLU A 203 -8.59 9.33 -28.58
C GLU A 203 -7.07 9.27 -28.28
N GLU A 204 -6.22 9.34 -29.30
CA GLU A 204 -4.75 9.48 -29.17
C GLU A 204 -4.36 10.94 -28.81
N GLU A 205 -4.93 11.48 -27.72
CA GLU A 205 -4.04 12.14 -26.76
C GLU A 205 -3.43 10.99 -25.97
N GLU A 206 -2.36 10.37 -26.50
CA GLU A 206 -1.55 9.45 -25.72
C GLU A 206 -1.25 10.15 -24.40
N GLU A 207 -1.83 9.66 -23.30
CA GLU A 207 -1.49 10.20 -21.99
C GLU A 207 0.02 9.93 -21.81
N LEU A 208 0.84 10.97 -22.03
CA LEU A 208 2.30 10.88 -22.24
C LEU A 208 3.03 10.09 -21.13
N TRP A 209 2.43 10.02 -19.95
CA TRP A 209 2.95 9.25 -18.81
C TRP A 209 2.87 7.73 -19.00
N VAL A 210 2.00 7.19 -19.86
CA VAL A 210 1.83 5.73 -20.05
C VAL A 210 3.13 5.09 -20.54
N GLY A 211 3.88 5.79 -21.40
CA GLY A 211 5.21 5.38 -21.86
C GLY A 211 6.35 5.67 -20.87
N ARG A 212 6.05 6.19 -19.67
CA ARG A 212 7.03 6.52 -18.62
C ARG A 212 6.89 5.65 -17.37
N SER A 213 6.04 4.62 -17.43
CA SER A 213 5.77 3.71 -16.33
C SER A 213 5.51 2.30 -16.79
N SER A 214 5.78 1.33 -15.92
CA SER A 214 5.41 -0.07 -16.11
C SER A 214 4.92 -0.69 -14.80
N VAL A 215 4.33 -1.88 -14.91
CA VAL A 215 4.01 -2.68 -13.73
C VAL A 215 5.27 -3.33 -13.17
N ASN A 216 5.20 -3.73 -11.91
CA ASN A 216 6.37 -4.07 -11.11
C ASN A 216 7.03 -5.42 -11.44
N SER A 217 6.49 -6.24 -12.35
CA SER A 217 7.06 -7.59 -12.60
C SER A 217 8.36 -7.49 -13.39
N LEU A 218 9.35 -8.36 -13.10
CA LEU A 218 10.66 -8.34 -13.77
C LEU A 218 10.52 -8.30 -15.30
N ARG A 219 9.63 -9.10 -15.87
CA ARG A 219 9.31 -9.09 -17.31
C ARG A 219 8.94 -7.69 -17.82
N ASP A 220 8.01 -7.02 -17.14
CA ASP A 220 7.51 -5.73 -17.59
C ASP A 220 8.53 -4.62 -17.34
N VAL A 221 9.30 -4.70 -16.25
CA VAL A 221 10.40 -3.78 -15.93
C VAL A 221 11.56 -3.95 -16.90
N ALA A 222 11.92 -5.18 -17.26
CA ALA A 222 12.96 -5.50 -18.24
C ALA A 222 12.56 -5.07 -19.66
N LYS A 223 11.29 -5.31 -20.05
CA LYS A 223 10.76 -4.79 -21.32
C LYS A 223 10.79 -3.27 -21.35
N PHE A 224 10.46 -2.61 -20.24
CA PHE A 224 10.44 -1.15 -20.17
C PHE A 224 11.84 -0.51 -20.19
N HIS A 225 12.78 -0.98 -19.37
CA HIS A 225 14.11 -0.37 -19.23
C HIS A 225 15.17 -0.89 -20.19
N CYS A 226 15.04 -2.14 -20.64
CA CYS A 226 16.06 -2.85 -21.41
C CYS A 226 15.57 -3.37 -22.77
N ASP A 227 14.27 -3.21 -23.08
CA ASP A 227 13.60 -3.78 -24.26
C ASP A 227 13.81 -5.30 -24.41
N VAL A 228 13.84 -6.01 -23.28
CA VAL A 228 14.00 -7.48 -23.23
C VAL A 228 12.65 -8.13 -22.94
N THR A 229 12.29 -9.13 -23.76
CA THR A 229 11.12 -9.96 -23.51
C THR A 229 11.53 -11.26 -22.80
N ILE A 230 10.87 -11.56 -21.69
CA ILE A 230 11.13 -12.75 -20.85
C ILE A 230 9.97 -13.74 -21.02
N ASP A 231 10.26 -14.98 -21.41
CA ASP A 231 9.27 -16.06 -21.37
C ASP A 231 9.10 -16.58 -19.93
N LYS A 232 7.85 -16.82 -19.51
CA LYS A 232 7.49 -17.29 -18.14
C LYS A 232 7.10 -18.77 -18.12
N SER A 233 6.99 -19.42 -19.28
CA SER A 233 6.56 -20.81 -19.38
C SER A 233 7.40 -21.75 -18.49
N GLN A 234 8.70 -21.50 -18.40
CA GLN A 234 9.64 -22.31 -17.62
C GLN A 234 9.47 -22.16 -16.11
N ARG A 235 9.02 -21.00 -15.61
CA ARG A 235 8.77 -20.77 -14.18
C ARG A 235 7.62 -21.63 -13.66
N ASP A 236 6.61 -21.85 -14.49
CA ASP A 236 5.43 -22.62 -14.10
C ASP A 236 5.79 -24.08 -13.77
N HIS A 237 6.91 -24.59 -14.30
CA HIS A 237 7.44 -25.91 -13.97
C HIS A 237 7.67 -26.10 -12.45
N PHE A 238 8.15 -25.10 -11.72
CA PHE A 238 8.38 -25.19 -10.27
C PHE A 238 7.07 -25.33 -9.46
N GLY A 239 5.92 -24.99 -10.06
CA GLY A 239 4.61 -25.16 -9.44
C GLY A 239 3.83 -26.37 -9.94
N GLU A 240 4.25 -27.01 -11.03
CA GLU A 240 3.48 -28.08 -11.70
C GLU A 240 4.20 -29.42 -11.69
N LEU A 241 5.52 -29.42 -11.77
CA LEU A 241 6.34 -30.63 -11.81
C LEU A 241 6.71 -31.09 -10.41
N ASN A 242 6.90 -32.39 -10.28
CA ASN A 242 7.46 -32.98 -9.06
C ASN A 242 9.01 -32.93 -9.07
N ARG A 243 9.60 -33.28 -7.93
CA ARG A 243 11.06 -33.30 -7.71
C ARG A 243 11.85 -34.05 -8.79
N GLU A 244 11.41 -35.26 -9.19
CA GLU A 244 12.11 -36.08 -10.20
C GLU A 244 12.06 -35.44 -11.59
N GLN A 245 10.93 -34.83 -11.95
CA GLN A 245 10.75 -34.14 -13.22
C GLN A 245 11.60 -32.86 -13.31
N ILE A 246 11.75 -32.12 -12.20
CA ILE A 246 12.65 -30.96 -12.12
C ILE A 246 14.10 -31.41 -12.30
N LEU A 247 14.52 -32.51 -11.67
CA LEU A 247 15.85 -33.08 -11.88
C LEU A 247 16.10 -33.48 -13.35
N GLY A 248 15.07 -33.98 -14.04
CA GLY A 248 15.14 -34.29 -15.47
C GLY A 248 15.31 -33.08 -16.38
N LYS A 249 14.97 -31.88 -15.91
CA LYS A 249 15.08 -30.60 -16.63
C LYS A 249 16.10 -29.64 -15.99
N LEU A 250 17.03 -30.16 -15.19
CA LEU A 250 17.92 -29.34 -14.36
C LEU A 250 18.70 -28.29 -15.15
N GLU A 251 19.24 -28.66 -16.30
CA GLU A 251 20.05 -27.77 -17.15
C GLU A 251 19.21 -26.62 -17.73
N GLU A 252 18.00 -26.92 -18.24
CA GLU A 252 17.05 -25.94 -18.75
C GLU A 252 16.64 -24.94 -17.65
N LEU A 253 16.37 -25.44 -16.44
CA LEU A 253 15.93 -24.61 -15.31
C LEU A 253 17.06 -23.76 -14.72
N LEU A 254 18.30 -24.26 -14.69
CA LEU A 254 19.46 -23.46 -14.30
C LEU A 254 19.76 -22.35 -15.32
N ASP A 255 19.56 -22.64 -16.61
CA ASP A 255 19.67 -21.65 -17.67
C ASP A 255 18.61 -20.54 -17.54
N TYR A 256 17.38 -20.92 -17.17
CA TYR A 256 16.32 -19.97 -16.82
C TYR A 256 16.73 -19.07 -15.65
N CYS A 257 17.16 -19.66 -14.52
CA CYS A 257 17.58 -18.91 -13.34
C CYS A 257 18.74 -17.96 -13.65
N ALA A 258 19.73 -18.44 -14.42
CA ALA A 258 20.86 -17.62 -14.84
C ALA A 258 20.42 -16.46 -15.76
N ALA A 259 19.44 -16.68 -16.64
CA ALA A 259 18.89 -15.62 -17.47
C ALA A 259 18.18 -14.55 -16.64
N ASP A 260 17.37 -14.95 -15.65
CA ASP A 260 16.67 -14.02 -14.74
C ASP A 260 17.65 -13.17 -13.92
N VAL A 261 18.74 -13.77 -13.42
CA VAL A 261 19.85 -13.05 -12.76
C VAL A 261 20.52 -12.06 -13.71
N ALA A 262 20.86 -12.47 -14.93
CA ALA A 262 21.49 -11.60 -15.92
C ALA A 262 20.60 -10.41 -16.31
N ILE A 263 19.30 -10.66 -16.49
CA ILE A 263 18.31 -9.61 -16.79
C ILE A 263 18.13 -8.67 -15.62
N THR A 264 18.09 -9.19 -14.39
CA THR A 264 18.04 -8.38 -13.17
C THR A 264 19.23 -7.43 -13.07
N HIS A 265 20.44 -7.91 -13.35
CA HIS A 265 21.63 -7.05 -13.40
C HIS A 265 21.52 -5.96 -14.48
N ARG A 266 21.02 -6.31 -15.68
CA ARG A 266 20.79 -5.31 -16.75
C ARG A 266 19.79 -4.23 -16.34
N VAL A 267 18.70 -4.62 -15.68
CA VAL A 267 17.71 -3.67 -15.12
C VAL A 267 18.36 -2.80 -14.06
N TYR A 268 19.11 -3.39 -13.13
CA TYR A 268 19.84 -2.68 -12.09
C TYR A 268 20.75 -1.59 -12.66
N LYS A 269 21.55 -1.92 -13.69
CA LYS A 269 22.44 -0.97 -14.39
C LYS A 269 21.71 0.27 -14.92
N LYS A 270 20.43 0.15 -15.30
CA LYS A 270 19.62 1.26 -15.80
C LYS A 270 18.91 2.03 -14.67
N VAL A 271 18.36 1.31 -13.70
CA VAL A 271 17.47 1.89 -12.69
C VAL A 271 18.24 2.53 -11.54
N PHE A 272 19.38 1.96 -11.13
CA PHE A 272 20.13 2.47 -9.96
C PHE A 272 20.66 3.91 -10.15
N PRO A 273 21.26 4.29 -11.30
CA PRO A 273 21.64 5.69 -11.54
C PRO A 273 20.46 6.65 -11.46
N ASN A 274 19.33 6.28 -12.10
CA ASN A 274 18.11 7.10 -12.06
C ASN A 274 17.56 7.24 -10.64
N PHE A 275 17.67 6.18 -9.82
CA PHE A 275 17.31 6.24 -8.41
C PHE A 275 18.15 7.28 -7.65
N LEU A 276 19.47 7.35 -7.89
CA LEU A 276 20.32 8.36 -7.26
C LEU A 276 19.98 9.78 -7.70
N GLU A 277 19.49 9.97 -8.93
CA GLU A 277 18.99 11.28 -9.37
C GLU A 277 17.65 11.64 -8.72
N VAL A 278 16.76 10.66 -8.52
CA VAL A 278 15.46 10.86 -7.88
C VAL A 278 15.62 11.04 -6.37
N CYS A 279 16.46 10.26 -5.71
CA CYS A 279 16.74 10.30 -4.29
C CYS A 279 18.21 10.68 -4.04
N PRO A 280 18.58 11.97 -4.16
CA PRO A 280 19.99 12.40 -4.15
C PRO A 280 20.65 12.35 -2.78
N HIS A 281 19.88 12.44 -1.69
CA HIS A 281 20.44 12.48 -0.34
C HIS A 281 20.86 11.08 0.14
N PRO A 282 22.09 10.89 0.66
CA PRO A 282 22.63 9.57 1.01
C PRO A 282 21.83 8.82 2.07
N VAL A 283 21.18 9.54 2.99
CA VAL A 283 20.24 8.97 3.99
C VAL A 283 19.21 8.04 3.34
N SER A 284 18.67 8.40 2.17
CA SER A 284 17.65 7.56 1.50
C SER A 284 18.22 6.23 1.06
N PHE A 285 19.48 6.17 0.61
CA PHE A 285 20.13 4.92 0.24
C PHE A 285 20.56 4.11 1.47
N GLY A 286 21.19 4.75 2.46
CA GLY A 286 21.64 4.08 3.68
C GLY A 286 20.49 3.44 4.47
N ALA A 287 19.34 4.11 4.56
CA ALA A 287 18.18 3.58 5.29
C ALA A 287 17.62 2.28 4.67
N LEU A 288 17.72 2.13 3.34
CA LEU A 288 17.26 0.92 2.65
C LEU A 288 17.94 -0.35 3.14
N ARG A 289 19.20 -0.26 3.59
CA ARG A 289 19.95 -1.39 4.15
C ARG A 289 19.27 -1.98 5.38
N HIS A 290 18.74 -1.12 6.26
CA HIS A 290 18.05 -1.57 7.46
C HIS A 290 16.62 -2.02 7.14
N LEU A 291 15.92 -1.30 6.28
CA LEU A 291 14.56 -1.66 5.85
C LEU A 291 14.49 -3.02 5.14
N SER A 292 15.53 -3.40 4.41
CA SER A 292 15.59 -4.71 3.74
C SER A 292 16.06 -5.86 4.63
N SER A 293 16.53 -5.58 5.86
CA SER A 293 17.12 -6.59 6.78
C SER A 293 16.32 -6.83 8.08
N VAL A 294 15.05 -6.43 8.08
CA VAL A 294 14.09 -6.64 9.18
C VAL A 294 13.94 -8.12 9.57
N ILE A 295 13.57 -8.35 10.84
CA ILE A 295 13.47 -9.68 11.44
C ILE A 295 12.40 -9.70 12.55
N LEU A 296 11.62 -10.78 12.61
CA LEU A 296 10.59 -10.98 13.63
C LEU A 296 10.85 -12.30 14.39
N PRO A 297 11.23 -12.25 15.66
CA PRO A 297 11.39 -13.45 16.48
C PRO A 297 10.05 -14.08 16.84
N VAL A 298 10.02 -15.41 16.83
CA VAL A 298 8.88 -16.24 17.23
C VAL A 298 9.36 -17.43 18.06
N ASN A 299 8.43 -18.06 18.75
CA ASN A 299 8.68 -19.32 19.45
C ASN A 299 7.58 -20.34 19.16
N GLU A 300 7.55 -21.47 19.89
CA GLU A 300 6.54 -22.51 19.73
C GLU A 300 5.09 -22.03 19.78
N THR A 301 4.82 -20.91 20.46
CA THR A 301 3.47 -20.32 20.57
C THR A 301 2.92 -19.83 19.23
N TRP A 302 3.76 -19.65 18.20
CA TRP A 302 3.31 -19.35 16.84
C TRP A 302 2.44 -20.47 16.25
N LYS A 303 2.85 -21.73 16.44
CA LYS A 303 2.08 -22.89 15.94
C LYS A 303 0.80 -23.07 16.73
N GLU A 304 0.85 -22.82 18.04
CA GLU A 304 -0.33 -22.84 18.91
C GLU A 304 -1.33 -21.77 18.49
N TYR A 305 -0.87 -20.56 18.22
CA TYR A 305 -1.71 -19.46 17.72
C TYR A 305 -2.45 -19.84 16.44
N ILE A 306 -1.73 -20.35 15.43
CA ILE A 306 -2.34 -20.81 14.17
C ILE A 306 -3.40 -21.89 14.45
N THR A 307 -3.04 -22.88 15.26
CA THR A 307 -3.93 -24.01 15.59
C THR A 307 -5.19 -23.53 16.30
N ASN A 308 -5.04 -22.66 17.30
CA ASN A 308 -6.14 -22.12 18.11
C ASN A 308 -7.04 -21.20 17.29
N ALA A 309 -6.48 -20.32 16.47
CA ALA A 309 -7.24 -19.43 15.60
C ALA A 309 -8.06 -20.22 14.57
N GLU A 310 -7.46 -21.24 13.96
CA GLU A 310 -8.14 -22.11 12.99
C GLU A 310 -9.22 -22.96 13.65
N ALA A 311 -8.94 -23.56 14.81
CA ALA A 311 -9.92 -24.33 15.58
C ALA A 311 -11.11 -23.45 16.01
N THR A 312 -10.84 -22.25 16.54
CA THR A 312 -11.88 -21.29 16.95
C THR A 312 -12.71 -20.84 15.76
N TYR A 313 -12.09 -20.63 14.60
CA TYR A 313 -12.78 -20.29 13.36
C TYR A 313 -13.74 -21.40 12.94
N HIS A 314 -13.26 -22.64 12.83
CA HIS A 314 -14.09 -23.79 12.45
C HIS A 314 -15.22 -24.02 13.44
N GLN A 315 -14.93 -24.02 14.75
CA GLN A 315 -15.93 -24.18 15.79
C GLN A 315 -17.08 -23.18 15.63
N ARG A 316 -16.76 -21.89 15.44
CA ARG A 316 -17.78 -20.84 15.27
C ARG A 316 -18.59 -20.99 13.98
N VAL A 317 -17.94 -21.40 12.89
CA VAL A 317 -18.61 -21.64 11.61
C VAL A 317 -19.55 -22.84 11.72
N ASP A 318 -19.08 -23.94 12.30
CA ASP A 318 -19.83 -25.19 12.45
C ASP A 318 -21.02 -25.00 13.40
N ASP A 319 -20.86 -24.24 14.48
CA ASP A 319 -21.95 -23.92 15.42
C ASP A 319 -23.08 -23.15 14.73
N VAL A 320 -22.75 -22.12 13.95
CA VAL A 320 -23.75 -21.35 13.19
C VAL A 320 -24.39 -22.21 12.11
N GLN A 321 -23.60 -23.01 11.39
CA GLN A 321 -24.09 -23.90 10.35
C GLN A 321 -25.05 -24.96 10.93
N ARG A 322 -24.71 -25.57 12.06
CA ARG A 322 -25.56 -26.54 12.76
C ARG A 322 -26.91 -25.94 13.13
N ARG A 323 -26.93 -24.76 13.76
CA ARG A 323 -28.18 -24.07 14.12
C ARG A 323 -28.98 -23.61 12.90
N LEU A 324 -28.31 -23.20 11.82
CA LEU A 324 -28.99 -22.91 10.54
C LEU A 324 -29.64 -24.15 9.94
N VAL A 325 -28.99 -25.31 10.04
CA VAL A 325 -29.54 -26.60 9.61
C VAL A 325 -30.74 -27.00 10.48
N GLU A 326 -30.71 -26.74 11.79
CA GLU A 326 -31.87 -26.93 12.66
C GLU A 326 -33.07 -26.07 12.20
N LEU A 327 -32.86 -24.78 11.91
CA LEU A 327 -33.92 -23.91 11.36
C LEU A 327 -34.40 -24.36 9.98
N CYS A 328 -33.48 -24.86 9.14
CA CYS A 328 -33.82 -25.45 7.84
C CYS A 328 -34.73 -26.66 8.00
N ASN A 329 -34.42 -27.54 8.96
CA ASN A 329 -35.23 -28.71 9.27
C ASN A 329 -36.59 -28.33 9.87
N GLU A 330 -36.66 -27.33 10.76
CA GLU A 330 -37.92 -26.78 11.27
C GLU A 330 -38.80 -26.23 10.15
N ALA A 331 -38.22 -25.45 9.22
CA ALA A 331 -38.94 -24.97 8.05
C ALA A 331 -39.43 -26.14 7.18
N LEU A 332 -38.64 -27.20 7.02
CA LEU A 332 -39.03 -28.37 6.22
C LEU A 332 -40.22 -29.14 6.82
N LYS A 333 -40.43 -29.12 8.15
CA LYS A 333 -41.55 -29.81 8.81
C LYS A 333 -42.93 -29.36 8.31
N VAL A 334 -43.04 -28.11 7.83
CA VAL A 334 -44.32 -27.59 7.33
C VAL A 334 -44.59 -27.92 5.86
N LYS A 335 -43.76 -28.73 5.20
CA LYS A 335 -43.87 -29.03 3.75
C LYS A 335 -45.24 -29.59 3.33
N GLU A 336 -45.91 -30.31 4.22
CA GLU A 336 -47.22 -30.95 3.97
C GLU A 336 -48.41 -30.01 4.28
N ASN A 337 -48.14 -28.80 4.79
CA ASN A 337 -49.14 -27.83 5.23
C ASN A 337 -49.07 -26.52 4.42
N PRO A 338 -49.65 -26.46 3.21
CA PRO A 338 -49.67 -25.26 2.37
C PRO A 338 -50.16 -24.00 3.06
N ASP A 339 -51.18 -24.12 3.91
CA ASP A 339 -51.76 -22.99 4.61
C ASP A 339 -50.77 -22.30 5.57
N ILE A 340 -49.78 -23.04 6.08
CA ILE A 340 -48.78 -22.48 7.02
C ILE A 340 -47.73 -21.70 6.23
N TYR A 341 -47.09 -22.34 5.24
CA TYR A 341 -45.98 -21.71 4.53
C TYR A 341 -46.43 -20.62 3.55
N MET A 342 -47.66 -20.66 3.02
CA MET A 342 -48.18 -19.59 2.15
C MET A 342 -48.56 -18.32 2.93
N ASN A 343 -48.93 -18.46 4.20
CA ASN A 343 -49.28 -17.33 5.08
C ASN A 343 -48.07 -16.72 5.81
N ASP A 344 -46.98 -17.47 5.98
CA ASP A 344 -45.73 -16.95 6.54
C ASP A 344 -44.98 -16.08 5.50
N PRO A 345 -44.72 -14.78 5.78
CA PRO A 345 -44.10 -13.86 4.83
C PRO A 345 -42.69 -14.27 4.34
N TRP A 346 -41.98 -15.08 5.12
CA TRP A 346 -40.65 -15.58 4.79
C TRP A 346 -40.76 -16.91 4.04
N LEU A 347 -41.46 -17.90 4.60
CA LEU A 347 -41.51 -19.25 4.01
C LEU A 347 -42.17 -19.28 2.63
N ARG A 348 -43.15 -18.40 2.36
CA ARG A 348 -43.77 -18.22 1.05
C ARG A 348 -42.76 -17.96 -0.08
N GLN A 349 -41.62 -17.34 0.24
CA GLN A 349 -40.60 -17.01 -0.75
C GLN A 349 -39.78 -18.22 -1.22
N LEU A 350 -39.88 -19.36 -0.53
CA LEU A 350 -39.17 -20.59 -0.89
C LEU A 350 -39.90 -21.35 -2.01
N ASP A 351 -39.13 -22.04 -2.87
CA ASP A 351 -39.69 -22.86 -3.94
C ASP A 351 -40.15 -24.23 -3.43
N TRP A 352 -41.41 -24.29 -2.99
CA TRP A 352 -42.07 -25.50 -2.47
C TRP A 352 -42.47 -26.51 -3.55
N SER A 353 -42.16 -26.27 -4.83
CA SER A 353 -42.50 -27.18 -5.93
C SER A 353 -41.63 -28.45 -5.92
N GLY A 354 -41.96 -29.40 -6.81
CA GLY A 354 -41.10 -30.55 -7.08
C GLY A 354 -41.10 -31.63 -5.99
N GLN A 355 -42.10 -31.70 -5.11
CA GLN A 355 -42.17 -32.68 -4.02
C GLN A 355 -42.48 -34.12 -4.50
N GLU A 356 -42.91 -34.29 -5.74
CA GLU A 356 -43.27 -35.59 -6.32
C GLU A 356 -42.07 -36.55 -6.43
N ILE A 357 -42.29 -37.82 -6.07
CA ILE A 357 -41.30 -38.89 -6.24
C ILE A 357 -41.45 -39.48 -7.65
N LYS A 358 -40.43 -39.35 -8.50
CA LYS A 358 -40.48 -39.90 -9.86
C LYS A 358 -40.36 -41.43 -9.80
N LEU A 359 -41.36 -42.15 -10.30
CA LEU A 359 -41.35 -43.61 -10.38
C LEU A 359 -41.03 -44.06 -11.81
N VAL A 360 -40.27 -45.14 -11.96
CA VAL A 360 -39.92 -45.83 -13.22
C VAL A 360 -40.56 -47.21 -13.21
N LYS A 361 -40.78 -47.78 -14.40
CA LYS A 361 -41.29 -49.16 -14.53
C LYS A 361 -40.40 -50.16 -13.77
N GLY A 362 -41.05 -51.16 -13.15
CA GLY A 362 -40.38 -52.25 -12.45
C GLY A 362 -39.43 -53.03 -13.37
N LYS A 363 -38.46 -53.76 -12.80
CA LYS A 363 -37.45 -54.48 -13.59
C LYS A 363 -38.06 -55.64 -14.39
N LYS A 364 -39.17 -56.23 -13.92
CA LYS A 364 -39.91 -57.31 -14.61
C LYS A 364 -41.35 -56.91 -14.89
N LYS A 365 -41.97 -57.58 -15.87
CA LYS A 365 -43.39 -57.39 -16.23
C LYS A 365 -44.28 -57.87 -15.07
N GLY A 366 -44.94 -56.94 -14.40
CA GLY A 366 -45.76 -57.20 -13.20
C GLY A 366 -45.19 -56.64 -11.89
N ASP A 367 -43.95 -56.15 -11.88
CA ASP A 367 -43.37 -55.48 -10.70
C ASP A 367 -43.99 -54.08 -10.49
N PRO A 368 -44.21 -53.66 -9.24
CA PRO A 368 -44.65 -52.31 -8.93
C PRO A 368 -43.64 -51.25 -9.40
N PRO A 369 -44.09 -50.03 -9.74
CA PRO A 369 -43.21 -48.92 -10.12
C PRO A 369 -42.17 -48.64 -9.03
N ARG A 370 -40.90 -48.51 -9.42
CA ARG A 370 -39.78 -48.25 -8.50
C ARG A 370 -39.34 -46.79 -8.59
N PRO A 371 -38.86 -46.15 -7.50
CA PRO A 371 -38.27 -44.81 -7.59
C PRO A 371 -37.11 -44.77 -8.60
N ALA A 372 -37.07 -43.71 -9.42
CA ALA A 372 -35.96 -43.47 -10.32
C ALA A 372 -34.63 -43.39 -9.57
N ALA A 373 -33.64 -44.14 -10.05
CA ALA A 373 -32.30 -44.17 -9.47
C ALA A 373 -31.66 -42.78 -9.56
N ARG A 374 -30.85 -42.42 -8.55
CA ARG A 374 -30.12 -41.14 -8.46
C ARG A 374 -30.99 -39.89 -8.35
N GLN A 375 -32.25 -40.02 -7.91
CA GLN A 375 -33.04 -38.86 -7.52
C GLN A 375 -32.42 -38.17 -6.31
N LYS A 376 -32.22 -36.86 -6.44
CA LYS A 376 -31.70 -36.00 -5.38
C LYS A 376 -32.80 -35.70 -4.38
N LYS A 377 -32.65 -36.22 -3.15
CA LYS A 377 -33.60 -36.07 -2.01
C LYS A 377 -35.09 -36.18 -2.44
N PRO A 378 -35.56 -37.38 -2.83
CA PRO A 378 -36.94 -37.59 -3.29
C PRO A 378 -37.95 -37.22 -2.18
N GLY A 379 -39.13 -36.69 -2.55
CA GLY A 379 -40.16 -36.29 -1.57
C GLY A 379 -39.92 -34.95 -0.86
N MET A 380 -38.89 -34.20 -1.27
CA MET A 380 -38.52 -32.90 -0.70
C MET A 380 -38.77 -31.76 -1.70
N PRO A 381 -39.06 -30.54 -1.22
CA PRO A 381 -39.27 -29.36 -2.07
C PRO A 381 -37.98 -28.93 -2.78
N GLN A 382 -38.14 -28.20 -3.89
CA GLN A 382 -37.04 -27.79 -4.77
C GLN A 382 -36.00 -26.94 -4.02
N TRP A 383 -36.43 -26.00 -3.19
CA TRP A 383 -35.52 -25.15 -2.41
C TRP A 383 -34.57 -25.97 -1.51
N TYR A 384 -35.05 -27.07 -0.93
CA TYR A 384 -34.26 -27.95 -0.06
C TYR A 384 -33.31 -28.83 -0.89
N LYS A 385 -33.78 -29.33 -2.03
CA LYS A 385 -32.96 -30.08 -2.99
C LYS A 385 -31.78 -29.25 -3.49
N ASP A 386 -31.99 -27.95 -3.73
CA ASP A 386 -30.95 -27.05 -4.25
C ASP A 386 -29.80 -26.81 -3.26
N LEU A 387 -30.01 -27.07 -1.96
CA LEU A 387 -28.95 -26.97 -0.94
C LEU A 387 -27.89 -28.06 -1.02
N PHE A 388 -28.16 -29.17 -1.70
CA PHE A 388 -27.19 -30.25 -1.85
C PHE A 388 -26.52 -30.12 -3.22
N PRO A 389 -25.19 -30.15 -3.38
CA PRO A 389 -24.59 -30.15 -4.73
C PRO A 389 -24.90 -31.42 -5.52
N SER A 390 -24.89 -32.58 -4.86
CA SER A 390 -25.21 -33.89 -5.41
C SER A 390 -26.14 -34.66 -4.46
N ALA A 391 -26.59 -35.86 -4.84
CA ALA A 391 -27.47 -36.66 -3.97
C ALA A 391 -26.78 -37.15 -2.66
N THR A 392 -25.45 -37.28 -2.69
CA THR A 392 -24.61 -37.80 -1.59
C THR A 392 -23.76 -36.73 -0.90
N ALA A 393 -23.72 -35.50 -1.44
CA ALA A 393 -23.00 -34.41 -0.82
C ALA A 393 -23.71 -33.92 0.45
N ASP A 394 -22.96 -33.28 1.33
CA ASP A 394 -23.50 -32.60 2.51
C ASP A 394 -24.32 -31.37 2.14
N ILE A 395 -25.12 -30.89 3.10
CA ILE A 395 -25.92 -29.68 2.93
C ILE A 395 -25.01 -28.46 2.82
N ASN A 396 -25.10 -27.73 1.70
CA ASN A 396 -24.39 -26.48 1.46
C ASN A 396 -25.24 -25.29 1.94
N LEU A 397 -25.35 -25.16 3.26
CA LEU A 397 -26.07 -24.07 3.92
C LEU A 397 -25.11 -23.22 4.73
N THR A 398 -24.93 -21.97 4.32
CA THR A 398 -24.11 -20.99 5.03
C THR A 398 -24.89 -19.70 5.21
N VAL A 399 -24.37 -18.80 6.04
CA VAL A 399 -24.84 -17.41 6.17
C VAL A 399 -24.81 -16.60 4.87
N ARG A 400 -24.07 -17.05 3.85
CA ARG A 400 -24.02 -16.42 2.52
C ARG A 400 -25.06 -16.99 1.55
N THR A 401 -25.66 -18.13 1.87
CA THR A 401 -26.68 -18.75 1.04
C THR A 401 -27.94 -17.88 1.03
N ARG A 402 -28.57 -17.68 -0.14
CA ARG A 402 -29.74 -16.80 -0.31
C ARG A 402 -30.92 -17.17 0.59
N ILE A 403 -31.05 -18.43 1.02
CA ILE A 403 -32.15 -18.81 1.92
C ILE A 403 -31.89 -18.46 3.39
N ALA A 404 -30.64 -18.16 3.79
CA ALA A 404 -30.31 -17.92 5.20
C ALA A 404 -31.09 -16.73 5.80
N PRO A 405 -31.23 -15.56 5.12
CA PRO A 405 -32.09 -14.47 5.60
C PRO A 405 -33.56 -14.86 5.81
N ILE A 406 -34.06 -15.82 5.03
CA ILE A 406 -35.44 -16.33 5.12
C ILE A 406 -35.57 -17.26 6.34
N LEU A 407 -34.66 -18.22 6.49
CA LEU A 407 -34.64 -19.14 7.63
C LEU A 407 -34.48 -18.39 8.96
N LEU A 408 -33.66 -17.33 8.96
CA LEU A 408 -33.47 -16.44 10.09
C LEU A 408 -34.61 -15.42 10.26
N LYS A 409 -35.61 -15.40 9.37
CA LYS A 409 -36.75 -14.47 9.41
C LYS A 409 -36.33 -13.02 9.66
N LEU A 410 -35.39 -12.53 8.84
CA LEU A 410 -34.88 -11.16 8.96
C LEU A 410 -35.95 -10.13 8.60
N SER A 411 -35.94 -9.00 9.31
CA SER A 411 -36.81 -7.85 9.07
C SER A 411 -36.04 -6.53 9.14
N TRP A 412 -36.53 -5.51 8.44
CA TRP A 412 -36.04 -4.14 8.49
C TRP A 412 -37.12 -3.23 9.07
N ASP A 413 -36.86 -2.56 10.19
CA ASP A 413 -37.81 -1.77 10.98
C ASP A 413 -39.13 -2.52 11.25
N GLY A 414 -39.02 -3.83 11.52
CA GLY A 414 -40.15 -4.72 11.76
C GLY A 414 -40.83 -5.27 10.49
N TYR A 415 -40.44 -4.83 9.29
CA TYR A 415 -40.98 -5.33 8.02
C TYR A 415 -40.18 -6.50 7.46
N PRO A 416 -40.81 -7.62 7.05
CA PRO A 416 -40.11 -8.77 6.50
C PRO A 416 -39.23 -8.43 5.29
N LEU A 417 -38.02 -9.00 5.25
CA LEU A 417 -37.18 -8.92 4.07
C LEU A 417 -37.75 -9.78 2.92
N THR A 418 -37.65 -9.27 1.71
CA THR A 418 -38.13 -9.90 0.48
C THR A 418 -37.08 -9.84 -0.62
N TRP A 419 -36.80 -10.97 -1.28
CA TRP A 419 -35.86 -11.03 -2.39
C TRP A 419 -36.48 -10.57 -3.71
N SER A 420 -35.76 -9.72 -4.44
CA SER A 420 -36.04 -9.27 -5.80
C SER A 420 -34.85 -9.60 -6.71
N ASP A 421 -35.09 -10.17 -7.89
CA ASP A 421 -34.00 -10.51 -8.81
C ASP A 421 -33.34 -9.26 -9.43
N LYS A 422 -34.09 -8.16 -9.50
CA LYS A 422 -33.59 -6.85 -9.93
C LYS A 422 -32.83 -6.13 -8.81
N PHE A 423 -33.45 -5.95 -7.64
CA PHE A 423 -32.97 -5.05 -6.58
C PHE A 423 -32.28 -5.75 -5.40
N GLY A 424 -32.20 -7.09 -5.39
CA GLY A 424 -31.67 -7.86 -4.27
C GLY A 424 -32.64 -7.92 -3.09
N TRP A 425 -32.12 -7.88 -1.87
CA TRP A 425 -32.95 -7.80 -0.66
C TRP A 425 -33.60 -6.43 -0.52
N THR A 426 -34.92 -6.46 -0.32
CA THR A 426 -35.79 -5.31 -0.09
C THR A 426 -36.61 -5.53 1.18
N PHE A 427 -37.23 -4.48 1.71
CA PHE A 427 -38.24 -4.61 2.76
C PHE A 427 -39.59 -4.10 2.28
N LYS A 428 -40.64 -4.80 2.69
CA LYS A 428 -42.00 -4.64 2.17
C LYS A 428 -42.87 -3.84 3.13
N VAL A 429 -43.34 -2.65 2.70
CA VAL A 429 -44.10 -1.72 3.54
C VAL A 429 -45.52 -1.53 2.99
N PRO A 430 -46.57 -1.59 3.85
CA PRO A 430 -47.93 -1.23 3.45
C PRO A 430 -48.04 0.22 2.96
N LYS A 431 -48.84 0.48 1.92
CA LYS A 431 -48.95 1.81 1.28
C LYS A 431 -49.33 2.94 2.25
N ASP A 432 -50.14 2.64 3.26
CA ASP A 432 -50.57 3.56 4.33
C ASP A 432 -49.41 4.00 5.24
N GLN A 433 -48.32 3.24 5.31
CA GLN A 433 -47.18 3.50 6.19
C GLN A 433 -45.96 4.07 5.46
N VAL A 434 -46.06 4.31 4.14
CA VAL A 434 -44.97 4.85 3.31
C VAL A 434 -44.48 6.22 3.79
N LYS A 435 -45.37 7.05 4.33
CA LYS A 435 -45.01 8.39 4.87
C LYS A 435 -43.94 8.34 5.96
N LYS A 436 -43.80 7.21 6.68
CA LYS A 436 -42.74 7.02 7.69
C LYS A 436 -41.33 7.04 7.09
N PHE A 437 -41.21 6.80 5.79
CA PHE A 437 -39.94 6.63 5.08
C PHE A 437 -39.62 7.76 4.10
N GLU A 438 -40.50 8.77 3.93
CA GLU A 438 -40.29 9.90 3.01
C GLU A 438 -39.03 10.72 3.34
N ASN A 439 -38.67 10.84 4.62
CA ASN A 439 -37.50 11.57 5.10
C ASN A 439 -36.32 10.65 5.48
N GLN A 440 -36.43 9.35 5.19
CA GLN A 440 -35.37 8.38 5.48
C GLN A 440 -34.51 8.14 4.24
N PRO A 441 -33.22 7.74 4.41
CA PRO A 441 -32.28 7.50 3.31
C PRO A 441 -32.53 6.16 2.59
N VAL A 442 -33.79 5.85 2.26
CA VAL A 442 -34.19 4.59 1.62
C VAL A 442 -34.66 4.84 0.18
N VAL A 443 -34.30 3.94 -0.73
CA VAL A 443 -34.60 4.09 -2.16
C VAL A 443 -35.82 3.25 -2.51
N LEU A 444 -36.83 3.88 -3.10
CA LEU A 444 -38.04 3.21 -3.56
C LEU A 444 -37.74 2.32 -4.79
N CYS A 445 -38.21 1.08 -4.77
CA CYS A 445 -38.04 0.11 -5.84
C CYS A 445 -39.19 0.21 -6.84
N ASP A 446 -38.88 0.41 -8.12
CA ASP A 446 -39.86 0.19 -9.19
C ASP A 446 -39.89 -1.29 -9.61
N MET A 447 -40.90 -2.01 -9.12
CA MET A 447 -41.12 -3.43 -9.40
C MET A 447 -41.73 -3.72 -10.78
N SER A 448 -41.94 -2.71 -11.63
CA SER A 448 -42.56 -2.85 -12.96
C SER A 448 -41.84 -3.83 -13.90
N GLU A 449 -40.52 -3.97 -13.75
CA GLU A 449 -39.63 -4.85 -14.53
C GLU A 449 -39.19 -6.11 -13.77
N GLU A 450 -39.79 -6.43 -12.62
CA GLU A 450 -39.46 -7.61 -11.84
C GLU A 450 -39.95 -8.90 -12.52
N LYS A 451 -39.13 -9.96 -12.48
CA LYS A 451 -39.48 -11.27 -13.08
C LYS A 451 -40.51 -12.01 -12.26
N ASN A 452 -40.48 -11.84 -10.93
CA ASN A 452 -41.48 -12.40 -10.03
C ASN A 452 -42.82 -11.66 -10.18
N LEU A 453 -43.82 -12.35 -10.74
CA LEU A 453 -45.15 -11.80 -11.00
C LEU A 453 -45.88 -11.35 -9.73
N GLU A 454 -45.64 -11.99 -8.58
CA GLU A 454 -46.28 -11.60 -7.32
C GLU A 454 -45.79 -10.23 -6.84
N LEU A 455 -44.49 -9.96 -6.97
CA LEU A 455 -43.90 -8.67 -6.59
C LEU A 455 -44.30 -7.58 -7.58
N ARG A 456 -44.30 -7.91 -8.88
CA ARG A 456 -44.69 -7.00 -9.96
C ARG A 456 -46.15 -6.54 -9.85
N ASN A 457 -47.04 -7.44 -9.45
CA ASN A 457 -48.48 -7.18 -9.37
C ASN A 457 -48.96 -6.76 -7.97
N ASP A 458 -48.08 -6.64 -6.98
CA ASP A 458 -48.45 -6.21 -5.64
C ASP A 458 -48.86 -4.73 -5.63
N ARG A 459 -50.17 -4.48 -5.55
CA ARG A 459 -50.74 -3.13 -5.47
C ARG A 459 -50.94 -2.65 -4.03
N LYS A 460 -50.78 -3.51 -3.03
CA LYS A 460 -51.04 -3.20 -1.61
C LYS A 460 -49.80 -2.64 -0.90
N HIS A 461 -48.62 -2.98 -1.38
CA HIS A 461 -47.35 -2.64 -0.73
C HIS A 461 -46.44 -1.82 -1.63
N VAL A 462 -45.43 -1.23 -1.00
CA VAL A 462 -44.29 -0.55 -1.62
C VAL A 462 -43.01 -1.22 -1.10
N TYR A 463 -42.01 -1.30 -1.97
CA TYR A 463 -40.74 -1.96 -1.67
C TYR A 463 -39.62 -0.93 -1.65
N PHE A 464 -38.71 -1.07 -0.68
CA PHE A 464 -37.55 -0.22 -0.53
C PHE A 464 -36.26 -1.04 -0.54
N LYS A 465 -35.20 -0.49 -1.13
CA LYS A 465 -33.86 -1.08 -1.12
C LYS A 465 -33.25 -0.96 0.27
N LEU A 466 -32.49 -1.99 0.66
CA LEU A 466 -31.60 -1.87 1.80
C LEU A 466 -30.43 -0.91 1.47
N PRO A 467 -30.01 -0.04 2.40
CA PRO A 467 -28.85 0.84 2.22
C PRO A 467 -27.57 0.05 1.90
N HIS A 468 -26.76 0.55 0.97
CA HIS A 468 -25.50 -0.09 0.56
C HIS A 468 -24.31 0.87 0.66
N LYS A 469 -23.15 0.35 1.10
CA LYS A 469 -21.91 1.13 1.27
C LYS A 469 -21.42 1.84 0.00
N ASP A 470 -21.65 1.21 -1.16
CA ASP A 470 -21.22 1.70 -2.48
C ASP A 470 -22.25 2.66 -3.11
N GLY A 471 -23.26 3.07 -2.33
CA GLY A 471 -24.23 4.09 -2.69
C GLY A 471 -25.64 3.57 -3.02
N PRO A 472 -26.59 4.48 -3.30
CA PRO A 472 -28.02 4.16 -3.42
C PRO A 472 -28.39 3.23 -4.59
N GLN A 473 -27.55 3.21 -5.63
CA GLN A 473 -27.78 2.39 -6.83
C GLN A 473 -27.32 0.94 -6.66
N ALA A 474 -26.37 0.67 -5.77
CA ALA A 474 -25.94 -0.69 -5.48
C ALA A 474 -27.06 -1.50 -4.79
N ARG A 475 -27.04 -2.82 -4.96
CA ARG A 475 -28.07 -3.72 -4.41
C ARG A 475 -27.53 -4.58 -3.27
N CYS A 476 -28.35 -4.82 -2.26
CA CYS A 476 -28.00 -5.72 -1.16
C CYS A 476 -28.20 -7.18 -1.58
N VAL A 477 -27.11 -7.95 -1.72
CA VAL A 477 -27.20 -9.39 -2.01
C VAL A 477 -27.10 -10.24 -0.73
N ASN A 478 -26.40 -9.74 0.28
CA ASN A 478 -26.22 -10.42 1.57
C ASN A 478 -26.45 -9.44 2.74
N PRO A 479 -27.60 -9.53 3.44
CA PRO A 479 -27.93 -8.66 4.58
C PRO A 479 -27.20 -9.08 5.86
N LEU A 480 -26.52 -10.24 5.85
CA LEU A 480 -25.67 -10.73 6.94
C LEU A 480 -24.19 -10.35 6.73
N ALA A 481 -23.90 -9.44 5.80
CA ALA A 481 -22.56 -8.93 5.57
C ALA A 481 -22.14 -7.93 6.68
N LYS A 482 -20.84 -7.80 6.90
CA LYS A 482 -20.23 -6.93 7.93
C LYS A 482 -20.79 -5.50 7.98
N GLY A 483 -21.11 -4.92 6.81
CA GLY A 483 -21.65 -3.55 6.73
C GLY A 483 -23.02 -3.36 7.40
N TYR A 484 -23.75 -4.46 7.68
CA TYR A 484 -25.08 -4.40 8.26
C TYR A 484 -25.12 -4.60 9.79
N LEU A 485 -23.98 -4.93 10.42
CA LEU A 485 -23.90 -5.14 11.87
C LEU A 485 -24.40 -3.92 12.66
N GLN A 486 -24.03 -2.71 12.23
CA GLN A 486 -24.48 -1.47 12.85
C GLN A 486 -26.00 -1.27 12.81
N PHE A 487 -26.66 -1.74 11.76
CA PHE A 487 -28.13 -1.67 11.66
C PHE A 487 -28.78 -2.71 12.57
N PHE A 488 -28.09 -3.83 12.80
CA PHE A 488 -28.54 -4.86 13.73
C PHE A 488 -28.45 -4.41 15.18
N GLU A 489 -27.35 -3.77 15.58
CA GLU A 489 -27.16 -3.20 16.92
C GLU A 489 -28.16 -2.07 17.23
N ARG A 490 -28.54 -1.28 16.22
CA ARG A 490 -29.57 -0.23 16.33
C ARG A 490 -31.01 -0.78 16.34
N GLY A 491 -31.20 -2.07 16.09
CA GLY A 491 -32.51 -2.71 15.97
C GLY A 491 -33.25 -2.44 14.65
N THR A 492 -32.66 -1.66 13.73
CA THR A 492 -33.20 -1.40 12.39
C THR A 492 -33.23 -2.69 11.56
N LEU A 493 -32.16 -3.48 11.55
CA LEU A 493 -32.17 -4.84 11.01
C LEU A 493 -32.39 -5.80 12.19
N SER A 494 -33.41 -6.65 12.14
CA SER A 494 -33.69 -7.58 13.24
C SER A 494 -34.08 -8.96 12.73
N SER A 495 -34.28 -9.90 13.65
CA SER A 495 -34.62 -11.29 13.37
C SER A 495 -35.53 -11.82 14.46
N GLN A 496 -36.40 -12.79 14.13
CA GLN A 496 -37.15 -13.54 15.13
C GLN A 496 -36.26 -14.45 15.99
N TYR A 497 -35.07 -14.82 15.50
CA TYR A 497 -34.15 -15.73 16.18
C TYR A 497 -32.89 -14.99 16.62
N ALA A 498 -32.47 -15.24 17.86
CA ALA A 498 -31.19 -14.74 18.37
C ALA A 498 -29.98 -15.20 17.52
N LEU A 499 -30.14 -16.34 16.82
CA LEU A 499 -29.13 -16.89 15.91
C LEU A 499 -28.68 -15.90 14.83
N ALA A 500 -29.54 -15.00 14.36
CA ALA A 500 -29.15 -14.03 13.33
C ALA A 500 -28.09 -13.05 13.85
N LYS A 501 -28.22 -12.65 15.12
CA LYS A 501 -27.24 -11.81 15.81
C LYS A 501 -25.91 -12.54 15.90
N GLU A 502 -25.94 -13.77 16.41
CA GLU A 502 -24.75 -14.62 16.55
C GLU A 502 -24.08 -14.89 15.20
N ALA A 503 -24.85 -15.12 14.13
CA ALA A 503 -24.33 -15.34 12.78
C ALA A 503 -23.64 -14.08 12.21
N LEU A 504 -24.21 -12.89 12.46
CA LEU A 504 -23.62 -11.60 12.10
C LEU A 504 -22.35 -11.30 12.90
N GLU A 505 -22.40 -11.52 14.22
CA GLU A 505 -21.25 -11.38 15.12
C GLU A 505 -20.14 -12.37 14.77
N MET A 506 -20.48 -13.62 14.44
CA MET A 506 -19.55 -14.62 13.95
C MET A 506 -18.88 -14.15 12.66
N ASN A 507 -19.66 -13.74 11.65
CA ASN A 507 -19.10 -13.20 10.39
C ASN A 507 -18.20 -11.99 10.63
N ALA A 508 -18.58 -11.09 11.53
CA ALA A 508 -17.77 -9.94 11.89
C ALA A 508 -16.47 -10.36 12.58
N SER A 509 -16.55 -11.32 13.51
CA SER A 509 -15.43 -11.84 14.30
C SER A 509 -14.41 -12.61 13.46
N CYS A 510 -14.88 -13.42 12.51
CA CYS A 510 -14.06 -14.23 11.63
C CYS A 510 -13.62 -13.48 10.37
N SER A 511 -14.18 -12.29 10.07
CA SER A 511 -13.88 -11.54 8.84
C SER A 511 -12.39 -11.21 8.68
N TYR A 512 -11.71 -10.94 9.80
CA TYR A 512 -10.26 -10.71 9.81
C TYR A 512 -9.52 -11.98 9.43
N TRP A 513 -9.75 -13.08 10.18
CA TRP A 513 -9.11 -14.38 9.93
C TRP A 513 -9.31 -14.84 8.49
N ILE A 514 -10.55 -14.84 7.96
CA ILE A 514 -10.82 -15.23 6.57
C ILE A 514 -9.96 -14.44 5.56
N SER A 515 -9.76 -13.14 5.80
CA SER A 515 -9.00 -12.29 4.89
C SER A 515 -7.48 -12.38 5.05
N ALA A 516 -7.00 -12.85 6.20
CA ALA A 516 -5.58 -12.86 6.56
C ALA A 516 -4.99 -14.27 6.65
N ARG A 517 -5.82 -15.31 6.81
CA ARG A 517 -5.47 -16.71 7.04
C ARG A 517 -4.41 -17.20 6.07
N ASP A 518 -4.67 -17.12 4.77
CA ASP A 518 -3.72 -17.65 3.78
C ASP A 518 -2.36 -16.95 3.86
N ARG A 519 -2.34 -15.64 4.14
CA ARG A 519 -1.10 -14.85 4.27
C ARG A 519 -0.33 -15.17 5.56
N ILE A 520 -1.04 -15.47 6.65
CA ILE A 520 -0.45 -15.85 7.94
C ILE A 520 0.10 -17.28 7.86
N MET A 521 -0.68 -18.20 7.28
CA MET A 521 -0.32 -19.61 7.10
C MET A 521 0.88 -19.78 6.16
N SER A 522 1.02 -18.91 5.16
CA SER A 522 2.14 -18.92 4.22
C SER A 522 3.42 -18.28 4.77
N GLN A 523 3.45 -17.80 6.02
CA GLN A 523 4.67 -17.23 6.58
C GLN A 523 5.73 -18.32 6.78
N MET A 524 6.94 -18.06 6.27
CA MET A 524 8.07 -18.95 6.41
C MET A 524 8.73 -18.73 7.76
N VAL A 525 8.58 -19.71 8.66
CA VAL A 525 9.23 -19.75 9.97
C VAL A 525 10.40 -20.71 9.92
N VAL A 526 11.55 -20.24 10.38
CA VAL A 526 12.75 -21.08 10.51
C VAL A 526 13.15 -21.12 11.97
N TYR A 527 13.22 -22.32 12.53
CA TYR A 527 13.68 -22.53 13.90
C TYR A 527 15.17 -22.91 13.93
N GLU A 528 15.89 -22.50 14.97
CA GLU A 528 17.33 -22.72 15.05
C GLU A 528 17.73 -24.21 15.02
N ASP A 529 16.90 -25.07 15.60
CA ASP A 529 17.10 -26.52 15.67
C ASP A 529 16.97 -27.22 14.30
N GLN A 530 16.28 -26.59 13.35
CA GLN A 530 16.15 -27.10 11.97
C GLN A 530 17.38 -26.77 11.12
N VAL A 531 18.11 -25.73 11.49
CA VAL A 531 19.25 -25.19 10.74
C VAL A 531 20.57 -25.72 11.30
N LYS A 532 20.71 -25.79 12.63
CA LYS A 532 21.88 -26.35 13.29
C LYS A 532 21.69 -27.87 13.40
N GLN A 533 22.42 -28.67 12.62
CA GLN A 533 22.48 -30.14 12.77
C GLN A 533 23.23 -30.57 14.05
N SER A 534 22.92 -29.97 15.20
CA SER A 534 23.58 -30.24 16.48
C SER A 534 22.62 -31.01 17.38
N GLY A 535 22.99 -32.25 17.73
CA GLY A 535 22.24 -33.15 18.61
C GLY A 535 22.15 -32.70 20.07
N SER A 536 21.77 -31.45 20.35
CA SER A 536 21.37 -31.05 21.70
C SER A 536 19.89 -31.35 21.90
N THR A 537 19.61 -32.52 22.46
CA THR A 537 18.36 -32.85 23.16
C THR A 537 18.23 -31.98 24.43
N GLY A 538 18.18 -30.66 24.26
CA GLY A 538 17.83 -29.71 25.31
C GLY A 538 16.31 -29.63 25.46
N GLU A 539 15.83 -29.36 26.67
CA GLU A 539 14.40 -29.25 26.99
C GLU A 539 13.65 -28.39 25.98
N LYS A 540 12.50 -28.91 25.50
CA LYS A 540 11.65 -28.28 24.46
C LYS A 540 11.02 -26.93 24.85
N SER A 541 11.40 -26.32 25.98
CA SER A 541 10.63 -25.21 26.58
C SER A 541 11.05 -23.80 26.13
N ASN A 542 11.85 -23.65 25.06
CA ASN A 542 12.21 -22.33 24.54
C ASN A 542 12.72 -22.41 23.09
N ARG A 543 11.86 -22.87 22.17
CA ARG A 543 12.28 -23.11 20.78
C ARG A 543 12.27 -21.78 20.02
N LEU A 544 13.44 -21.18 19.83
CA LEU A 544 13.60 -19.93 19.09
C LEU A 544 13.48 -20.15 17.57
N GLY A 545 12.68 -19.32 16.92
CA GLY A 545 12.61 -19.21 15.47
C GLY A 545 12.45 -17.77 15.03
N PHE A 546 12.56 -17.56 13.72
CA PHE A 546 12.42 -16.25 13.12
C PHE A 546 11.58 -16.29 11.85
N ILE A 547 10.86 -15.20 11.62
CA ILE A 547 10.22 -14.86 10.37
C ILE A 547 10.99 -13.69 9.78
N LEU A 548 11.32 -13.77 8.49
CA LEU A 548 11.88 -12.66 7.73
C LEU A 548 10.78 -12.06 6.87
N PRO A 549 10.20 -10.90 7.24
CA PRO A 549 9.20 -10.24 6.42
C PRO A 549 9.75 -9.92 5.03
N GLN A 550 8.97 -10.26 3.99
CA GLN A 550 9.33 -10.01 2.59
C GLN A 550 8.98 -8.56 2.22
N ILE A 551 9.61 -7.60 2.91
CA ILE A 551 9.37 -6.17 2.70
C ILE A 551 9.95 -5.74 1.35
N ILE A 552 9.16 -4.95 0.63
CA ILE A 552 9.59 -4.15 -0.52
C ILE A 552 9.83 -2.73 0.02
N PRO A 553 11.08 -2.29 0.30
CA PRO A 553 11.35 -1.04 1.01
C PRO A 553 10.72 0.21 0.38
N MET A 554 10.64 0.28 -0.95
CA MET A 554 9.94 1.35 -1.68
C MET A 554 8.89 0.76 -2.62
N GLY A 555 7.86 0.11 -2.07
CA GLY A 555 6.82 -0.60 -2.83
C GLY A 555 5.70 0.29 -3.38
N THR A 556 5.61 1.56 -2.96
CA THR A 556 4.65 2.54 -3.49
C THR A 556 5.35 3.74 -4.13
N ILE A 557 4.63 4.50 -4.97
CA ILE A 557 5.14 5.78 -5.51
C ILE A 557 5.50 6.81 -4.44
N THR A 558 4.94 6.67 -3.23
CA THR A 558 5.27 7.49 -2.05
C THR A 558 6.52 6.99 -1.33
N ARG A 559 7.21 5.99 -1.89
CA ARG A 559 8.39 5.29 -1.35
C ARG A 559 8.12 4.55 -0.05
N ARG A 560 6.86 4.29 0.30
CA ARG A 560 6.53 3.50 1.49
C ARG A 560 6.84 2.04 1.25
N ALA A 561 7.26 1.38 2.34
CA ALA A 561 7.41 -0.05 2.37
C ALA A 561 6.08 -0.77 2.13
N VAL A 562 6.11 -1.90 1.43
CA VAL A 562 4.95 -2.76 1.19
C VAL A 562 5.29 -4.18 1.58
N GLU A 563 4.39 -4.80 2.36
CA GLU A 563 4.38 -6.23 2.66
C GLU A 563 2.94 -6.59 3.04
N ASN A 564 2.49 -7.79 2.66
CA ASN A 564 1.06 -8.12 2.63
C ASN A 564 0.49 -8.52 4.00
N THR A 565 1.31 -8.83 4.99
CA THR A 565 0.91 -9.46 6.25
C THR A 565 1.15 -8.55 7.45
N TRP A 566 2.40 -8.20 7.70
CA TRP A 566 2.90 -7.45 8.85
C TRP A 566 2.62 -5.96 8.74
N LEU A 567 2.77 -5.37 7.55
CA LEU A 567 2.43 -3.95 7.31
C LEU A 567 0.92 -3.70 7.18
N THR A 568 0.11 -4.76 7.19
CA THR A 568 -1.36 -4.68 7.22
C THR A 568 -1.97 -5.31 8.47
N ALA A 569 -1.13 -5.77 9.40
CA ALA A 569 -1.54 -6.45 10.61
C ALA A 569 -2.37 -5.50 11.48
N SER A 570 -3.58 -5.93 11.85
CA SER A 570 -4.43 -5.15 12.74
C SER A 570 -4.03 -5.38 14.19
N ASN A 571 -4.35 -4.43 15.06
CA ASN A 571 -4.25 -4.63 16.50
C ASN A 571 -5.25 -5.69 17.00
N ALA A 572 -4.93 -6.28 18.15
CA ALA A 572 -5.82 -7.20 18.85
C ALA A 572 -7.17 -6.55 19.14
N LYS A 573 -8.25 -7.27 18.82
CA LYS A 573 -9.63 -6.85 19.13
C LYS A 573 -10.36 -8.01 19.79
N ALA A 574 -10.96 -7.74 20.94
CA ALA A 574 -11.68 -8.72 21.77
C ALA A 574 -12.77 -9.51 21.00
N ASN A 575 -13.30 -8.93 19.93
CA ASN A 575 -14.33 -9.55 19.10
C ASN A 575 -13.82 -10.17 17.80
N ARG A 576 -12.50 -10.30 17.56
CA ARG A 576 -11.96 -10.81 16.29
C ARG A 576 -10.98 -11.96 16.48
N VAL A 577 -11.28 -13.07 15.82
CA VAL A 577 -10.43 -14.27 15.78
C VAL A 577 -9.12 -13.96 15.06
N GLY A 578 -7.99 -14.33 15.67
CA GLY A 578 -6.65 -14.18 15.13
C GLY A 578 -6.13 -12.74 15.05
N SER A 579 -6.84 -11.76 15.63
CA SER A 579 -6.42 -10.35 15.54
C SER A 579 -5.21 -10.02 16.43
N GLU A 580 -4.83 -10.93 17.32
CA GLU A 580 -3.65 -10.89 18.19
C GLU A 580 -2.32 -11.16 17.47
N LEU A 581 -2.32 -11.33 16.13
CA LEU A 581 -1.16 -11.67 15.31
C LEU A 581 0.15 -10.96 15.72
N LYS A 582 0.11 -9.64 15.90
CA LYS A 582 1.32 -8.86 16.26
C LYS A 582 1.93 -9.38 17.57
N ALA A 583 1.10 -9.64 18.58
CA ALA A 583 1.54 -10.05 19.92
C ALA A 583 2.11 -11.48 19.97
N MET A 584 1.97 -12.25 18.89
CA MET A 584 2.59 -13.56 18.75
C MET A 584 4.07 -13.46 18.35
N ILE A 585 4.51 -12.29 17.90
CA ILE A 585 5.94 -11.96 17.79
C ILE A 585 6.44 -11.62 19.20
N LYS A 586 7.38 -12.43 19.68
CA LYS A 586 7.91 -12.36 21.04
C LYS A 586 9.41 -12.22 21.00
N ALA A 587 9.93 -11.28 21.80
CA ALA A 587 11.36 -11.14 21.97
C ALA A 587 11.93 -12.42 22.60
N PRO A 588 13.11 -12.90 22.15
CA PRO A 588 13.78 -14.02 22.79
C PRO A 588 14.19 -13.66 24.22
N PRO A 589 14.45 -14.66 25.08
CA PRO A 589 14.94 -14.42 26.44
C PRO A 589 16.18 -13.50 26.45
N GLY A 590 16.18 -12.49 27.32
CA GLY A 590 17.24 -11.47 27.41
C GLY A 590 17.13 -10.32 26.42
N TYR A 591 16.05 -10.29 25.61
CA TYR A 591 15.75 -9.20 24.68
C TYR A 591 14.35 -8.64 24.91
N VAL A 592 14.16 -7.39 24.50
CA VAL A 592 12.91 -6.64 24.50
C VAL A 592 12.75 -5.86 23.21
N PHE A 593 11.52 -5.57 22.83
CA PHE A 593 11.23 -4.57 21.80
C PHE A 593 11.28 -3.18 22.43
N VAL A 594 12.03 -2.28 21.81
CA VAL A 594 12.03 -0.84 22.12
C VAL A 594 11.61 -0.09 20.88
N GLY A 595 10.64 0.80 21.00
CA GLY A 595 10.24 1.62 19.85
C GLY A 595 9.18 2.64 20.16
N ALA A 596 8.78 3.41 19.16
CA ALA A 596 7.79 4.47 19.33
C ALA A 596 6.94 4.67 18.08
N ASP A 597 5.78 5.30 18.27
CA ASP A 597 4.90 5.82 17.22
C ASP A 597 5.12 7.33 17.07
N VAL A 598 5.29 7.83 15.84
CA VAL A 598 5.43 9.28 15.62
C VAL A 598 4.05 9.93 15.59
N ASP A 599 3.64 10.55 16.70
CA ASP A 599 2.33 11.18 16.80
C ASP A 599 2.07 12.21 15.68
N SER A 600 0.96 11.99 14.98
CA SER A 600 0.45 12.91 13.96
C SER A 600 1.49 13.33 12.92
N GLN A 601 2.44 12.43 12.58
CA GLN A 601 3.60 12.72 11.72
C GLN A 601 3.24 13.52 10.47
N GLU A 602 2.31 12.99 9.65
CA GLU A 602 1.89 13.60 8.39
C GLU A 602 1.20 14.96 8.59
N LEU A 603 0.44 15.10 9.68
CA LEU A 603 -0.27 16.32 10.03
C LEU A 603 0.72 17.42 10.46
N TRP A 604 1.72 17.07 11.26
CA TRP A 604 2.79 17.97 11.65
C TRP A 604 3.65 18.40 10.45
N ILE A 605 3.97 17.49 9.54
CA ILE A 605 4.68 17.85 8.30
C ILE A 605 3.84 18.83 7.47
N ALA A 606 2.53 18.58 7.32
CA ALA A 606 1.63 19.47 6.61
C ALA A 606 1.53 20.86 7.28
N SER A 607 1.49 20.90 8.62
CA SER A 607 1.46 22.16 9.37
C SER A 607 2.75 22.95 9.17
N LEU A 608 3.90 22.27 9.22
CA LEU A 608 5.22 22.85 9.06
C LEU A 608 5.43 23.46 7.67
N VAL A 609 4.94 22.80 6.61
CA VAL A 609 4.96 23.34 5.24
C VAL A 609 4.13 24.63 5.13
N GLY A 610 3.04 24.75 5.89
CA GLY A 610 2.27 25.98 5.99
C GLY A 610 2.99 27.09 6.76
N ASP A 611 3.59 26.74 7.90
CA ASP A 611 4.33 27.66 8.78
C ASP A 611 5.60 28.19 8.13
N ALA A 612 6.16 27.47 7.16
CA ALA A 612 7.26 27.91 6.30
C ALA A 612 6.99 29.27 5.63
N GLN A 613 5.74 29.67 5.44
CA GLN A 613 5.38 30.98 4.88
C GLN A 613 5.79 32.15 5.79
N PHE A 614 5.74 31.93 7.10
CA PHE A 614 6.06 32.91 8.14
C PHE A 614 7.39 32.62 8.84
N GLN A 615 8.03 31.48 8.53
CA GLN A 615 9.26 31.01 9.17
C GLN A 615 9.12 30.97 10.71
N LEU A 616 7.93 30.59 11.19
CA LEU A 616 7.59 30.53 12.61
C LEU A 616 6.64 29.36 12.85
N HIS A 617 6.97 28.51 13.83
CA HIS A 617 6.06 27.46 14.31
C HIS A 617 4.75 28.04 14.81
N GLY A 618 3.63 27.48 14.37
CA GLY A 618 2.30 27.97 14.75
C GLY A 618 1.94 29.32 14.12
N GLY A 619 2.66 29.77 13.09
CA GLY A 619 2.33 30.98 12.34
C GLY A 619 0.98 30.90 11.61
N ASN A 620 0.45 29.69 11.39
CA ASN A 620 -0.88 29.46 10.85
C ASN A 620 -1.80 28.68 11.82
N ALA A 621 -3.11 28.69 11.55
CA ALA A 621 -4.10 28.07 12.44
C ALA A 621 -3.91 26.56 12.62
N ILE A 622 -3.46 25.84 11.59
CA ILE A 622 -3.15 24.40 11.69
C ILE A 622 -1.91 24.17 12.56
N GLY A 623 -0.85 24.95 12.33
CA GLY A 623 0.37 24.92 13.15
C GLY A 623 0.05 25.11 14.63
N PHE A 624 -0.74 26.14 14.95
CA PHE A 624 -1.16 26.43 16.31
C PHE A 624 -1.99 25.27 16.91
N MET A 625 -2.99 24.77 16.17
CA MET A 625 -3.80 23.62 16.63
C MET A 625 -2.99 22.34 16.81
N THR A 626 -1.88 22.18 16.08
CA THR A 626 -1.03 20.97 16.18
C THR A 626 -0.07 21.07 17.37
N LEU A 627 0.38 22.27 17.73
CA LEU A 627 1.33 22.51 18.82
C LEU A 627 0.66 22.66 20.19
N GLU A 628 -0.48 23.35 20.26
CA GLU A 628 -1.21 23.63 21.51
C GLU A 628 -2.51 22.82 21.67
N GLY A 629 -2.99 22.16 20.60
CA GLY A 629 -4.25 21.45 20.63
C GLY A 629 -4.20 20.19 21.51
N SER A 630 -5.13 20.08 22.45
CA SER A 630 -5.26 18.91 23.32
C SER A 630 -6.54 18.14 23.01
N LYS A 631 -6.43 16.80 23.03
CA LYS A 631 -7.57 15.88 22.95
C LYS A 631 -8.49 16.04 24.15
N ALA A 632 -7.93 16.20 25.35
CA ALA A 632 -8.70 16.34 26.59
C ALA A 632 -9.50 17.66 26.62
N ALA A 633 -8.91 18.74 26.11
CA ALA A 633 -9.57 20.04 26.02
C ALA A 633 -10.50 20.18 24.80
N GLY A 634 -10.54 19.19 23.91
CA GLY A 634 -11.30 19.26 22.65
C GLY A 634 -10.81 20.35 21.68
N THR A 635 -9.62 20.90 21.91
CA THR A 635 -9.03 21.98 21.12
C THR A 635 -8.23 21.47 19.92
N ASP A 636 -7.93 20.17 19.87
CA ASP A 636 -7.28 19.54 18.73
C ASP A 636 -8.12 19.61 17.44
N MET A 637 -7.44 19.59 16.29
CA MET A 637 -8.07 19.73 14.96
C MET A 637 -9.22 18.72 14.71
N HIS A 638 -9.05 17.47 15.13
CA HIS A 638 -10.05 16.44 14.93
C HIS A 638 -11.28 16.69 15.80
N SER A 639 -11.07 17.08 17.06
CA SER A 639 -12.14 17.43 18.00
C SER A 639 -12.93 18.66 17.52
N ARG A 640 -12.25 19.70 17.00
CA ARG A 640 -12.91 20.86 16.40
C ARG A 640 -13.72 20.52 15.17
N THR A 641 -13.17 19.70 14.28
CA THR A 641 -13.87 19.24 13.07
C THR A 641 -15.08 18.38 13.42
N ALA A 642 -14.94 17.50 14.42
CA ALA A 642 -16.02 16.68 14.95
C ALA A 642 -17.16 17.55 15.50
N GLN A 643 -16.85 18.61 16.25
CA GLN A 643 -17.83 19.56 16.77
C GLN A 643 -18.58 20.31 15.66
N ILE A 644 -17.86 20.77 14.62
CA ILE A 644 -18.47 21.48 13.48
C ILE A 644 -19.40 20.56 12.68
N LEU A 645 -19.01 19.29 12.50
CA LEU A 645 -19.74 18.32 11.68
C LEU A 645 -20.80 17.53 12.46
N GLY A 646 -20.79 17.60 13.80
CA GLY A 646 -21.66 16.78 14.65
C GLY A 646 -21.37 15.27 14.53
N ILE A 647 -20.11 14.89 14.29
CA ILE A 647 -19.66 13.49 14.15
C ILE A 647 -18.70 13.08 15.26
N SER A 648 -18.38 11.80 15.37
CA SER A 648 -17.38 11.34 16.33
C SER A 648 -15.97 11.84 15.97
N ARG A 649 -15.09 11.98 16.96
CA ARG A 649 -13.68 12.36 16.74
C ARG A 649 -12.95 11.38 15.81
N ASN A 650 -13.24 10.08 15.90
CA ASN A 650 -12.61 9.06 15.06
C ASN A 650 -13.02 9.20 13.60
N ASP A 651 -14.30 9.51 13.35
CA ASP A 651 -14.80 9.79 12.01
C ASP A 651 -14.22 11.10 11.45
N ALA A 652 -14.12 12.13 12.29
CA ALA A 652 -13.46 13.39 11.96
C ALA A 652 -11.95 13.24 11.68
N LYS A 653 -11.29 12.26 12.30
CA LYS A 653 -9.89 11.92 11.99
C LYS A 653 -9.79 11.43 10.54
N VAL A 654 -10.55 10.40 10.18
CA VAL A 654 -10.58 9.85 8.80
C VAL A 654 -10.91 10.96 7.79
N PHE A 655 -11.87 11.82 8.13
CA PHE A 655 -12.26 12.94 7.32
C PHE A 655 -11.13 13.96 7.10
N ASN A 656 -10.44 14.37 8.17
CA ASN A 656 -9.37 15.37 8.10
C ASN A 656 -8.18 14.90 7.28
N TYR A 657 -7.73 13.66 7.45
CA TYR A 657 -6.65 13.11 6.63
C TYR A 657 -7.05 13.08 5.15
N GLY A 658 -8.25 12.61 4.81
CA GLY A 658 -8.75 12.65 3.43
C GLY A 658 -8.74 14.06 2.84
N ARG A 659 -9.12 15.06 3.64
CA ARG A 659 -9.15 16.48 3.25
C ARG A 659 -7.76 17.06 3.01
N ILE A 660 -6.81 16.81 3.90
CA ILE A 660 -5.40 17.25 3.76
C ILE A 660 -4.77 16.65 2.50
N TYR A 661 -5.15 15.41 2.14
CA TYR A 661 -4.74 14.77 0.88
C TYR A 661 -5.46 15.29 -0.37
N GLY A 662 -6.18 16.39 -0.25
CA GLY A 662 -6.81 17.07 -1.37
C GLY A 662 -8.14 16.46 -1.81
N ALA A 663 -8.79 15.62 -0.99
CA ALA A 663 -10.14 15.16 -1.30
C ALA A 663 -11.08 16.36 -1.47
N GLY A 664 -11.98 16.28 -2.45
CA GLY A 664 -12.96 17.34 -2.75
C GLY A 664 -14.27 17.19 -1.99
N VAL A 665 -15.14 18.19 -2.12
CA VAL A 665 -16.44 18.26 -1.45
C VAL A 665 -17.33 17.03 -1.70
N LYS A 666 -17.30 16.45 -2.91
CA LYS A 666 -18.08 15.23 -3.24
C LYS A 666 -17.68 14.03 -2.37
N PHE A 667 -16.38 13.85 -2.16
CA PHE A 667 -15.87 12.76 -1.31
C PHE A 667 -16.27 13.01 0.15
N ALA A 668 -16.10 14.25 0.62
CA ALA A 668 -16.53 14.65 1.95
C ALA A 668 -18.03 14.43 2.21
N ALA A 669 -18.90 14.81 1.26
CA ALA A 669 -20.34 14.60 1.36
C ALA A 669 -20.70 13.09 1.38
N THR A 670 -20.00 12.28 0.58
CA THR A 670 -20.18 10.82 0.58
C THR A 670 -19.78 10.21 1.91
N LEU A 671 -18.64 10.63 2.46
CA LEU A 671 -18.10 10.14 3.73
C LEU A 671 -18.99 10.58 4.91
N LEU A 672 -19.46 11.84 4.90
CA LEU A 672 -20.43 12.33 5.88
C LEU A 672 -21.73 11.53 5.89
N ARG A 673 -22.24 11.15 4.71
CA ARG A 673 -23.44 10.30 4.60
C ARG A 673 -23.22 8.89 5.16
N GLN A 674 -21.99 8.38 5.08
CA GLN A 674 -21.65 7.08 5.70
C GLN A 674 -21.66 7.17 7.23
N PHE A 675 -21.16 8.27 7.80
CA PHE A 675 -21.14 8.49 9.25
C PHE A 675 -22.51 8.88 9.81
N ASN A 676 -23.29 9.63 9.04
CA ASN A 676 -24.63 10.06 9.40
C ASN A 676 -25.64 9.74 8.29
N PRO A 677 -26.17 8.49 8.26
CA PRO A 677 -27.10 8.06 7.23
C PRO A 677 -28.41 8.86 7.18
N SER A 678 -28.84 9.46 8.29
CA SER A 678 -30.09 10.23 8.33
C SER A 678 -30.03 11.58 7.61
N MET A 679 -28.84 12.06 7.23
CA MET A 679 -28.71 13.30 6.46
C MET A 679 -29.03 13.08 4.98
N SER A 680 -29.81 13.99 4.41
CA SER A 680 -30.11 13.98 2.98
C SER A 680 -28.88 14.34 2.12
N GLU A 681 -28.97 14.07 0.82
CA GLU A 681 -27.92 14.43 -0.13
C GLU A 681 -27.66 15.93 -0.19
N LYS A 682 -28.73 16.73 -0.11
CA LYS A 682 -28.65 18.18 -0.13
C LYS A 682 -27.98 18.71 1.13
N GLU A 683 -28.39 18.24 2.31
CA GLU A 683 -27.80 18.65 3.59
C GLU A 683 -26.32 18.25 3.70
N THR A 684 -25.97 17.03 3.31
CA THR A 684 -24.56 16.57 3.33
C THR A 684 -23.68 17.41 2.40
N GLN A 685 -24.20 17.78 1.22
CA GLN A 685 -23.49 18.66 0.29
C GLN A 685 -23.33 20.09 0.84
N GLU A 686 -24.36 20.64 1.51
CA GLU A 686 -24.32 21.96 2.13
C GLU A 686 -23.32 22.02 3.29
N VAL A 687 -23.36 21.05 4.22
CA VAL A 687 -22.44 20.94 5.35
C VAL A 687 -21.00 20.77 4.87
N ALA A 688 -20.76 19.88 3.89
CA ALA A 688 -19.43 19.71 3.30
C ALA A 688 -18.94 21.00 2.63
N THR A 689 -19.81 21.71 1.89
CA THR A 689 -19.44 22.96 1.24
C THR A 689 -19.09 24.05 2.26
N ASN A 690 -19.88 24.18 3.33
CA ASN A 690 -19.61 25.13 4.40
C ASN A 690 -18.29 24.85 5.11
N LEU A 691 -17.99 23.58 5.39
CA LEU A 691 -16.71 23.20 5.99
C LEU A 691 -15.52 23.58 5.10
N TYR A 692 -15.57 23.27 3.80
CA TYR A 692 -14.48 23.62 2.88
C TYR A 692 -14.34 25.15 2.73
N ARG A 693 -15.44 25.90 2.82
CA ARG A 693 -15.41 27.36 2.80
C ARG A 693 -14.74 27.93 4.06
N GLU A 694 -15.05 27.43 5.25
CA GLU A 694 -14.43 27.91 6.50
C GLU A 694 -12.96 27.48 6.62
N THR A 695 -12.64 26.26 6.17
CA THR A 695 -11.28 25.71 6.30
C THR A 695 -10.38 26.06 5.12
N LYS A 696 -10.68 25.56 3.92
CA LYS A 696 -9.86 25.77 2.71
C LYS A 696 -10.01 27.20 2.18
N GLY A 697 -11.18 27.80 2.32
CA GLY A 697 -11.48 29.15 1.85
C GLY A 697 -12.12 29.19 0.47
N THR A 698 -12.08 30.37 -0.15
CA THR A 698 -12.63 30.62 -1.49
C THR A 698 -11.53 30.61 -2.54
N ARG A 699 -11.70 29.82 -3.61
CA ARG A 699 -10.76 29.77 -4.73
C ARG A 699 -10.90 31.02 -5.59
N THR A 700 -9.81 31.74 -5.79
CA THR A 700 -9.76 33.04 -6.46
C THR A 700 -8.70 33.03 -7.57
N THR A 701 -9.03 33.62 -8.73
CA THR A 701 -8.10 33.74 -9.86
C THR A 701 -7.83 35.21 -10.16
N ARG A 702 -6.63 35.71 -9.83
CA ARG A 702 -6.21 37.09 -10.09
C ARG A 702 -4.74 37.13 -10.51
N ARG A 703 -4.49 37.12 -11.83
CA ARG A 703 -3.14 37.09 -12.44
C ARG A 703 -2.20 38.22 -12.00
N ILE A 704 -2.75 39.33 -11.50
CA ILE A 704 -1.96 40.45 -10.97
C ILE A 704 -1.22 40.06 -9.68
N LEU A 705 -1.83 39.17 -8.88
CA LEU A 705 -1.37 38.71 -7.57
C LEU A 705 -0.66 37.36 -7.63
N SER A 706 -1.18 36.41 -8.42
CA SER A 706 -0.60 35.08 -8.62
C SER A 706 -0.95 34.56 -10.01
N GLU A 707 -0.02 33.88 -10.67
CA GLU A 707 -0.22 33.28 -11.99
C GLU A 707 -1.27 32.16 -11.95
N ASN A 708 -1.29 31.40 -10.86
CA ASN A 708 -2.22 30.31 -10.62
C ASN A 708 -3.37 30.72 -9.69
N PRO A 709 -4.55 30.06 -9.78
CA PRO A 709 -5.62 30.23 -8.81
C PRO A 709 -5.14 29.90 -7.39
N PHE A 710 -5.59 30.66 -6.40
CA PHE A 710 -5.21 30.49 -5.00
C PHE A 710 -6.43 30.53 -4.09
N TRP A 711 -6.31 29.96 -2.90
CA TRP A 711 -7.31 29.94 -1.85
C TRP A 711 -7.16 31.15 -0.93
N ARG A 712 -8.27 31.75 -0.50
CA ARG A 712 -8.28 32.86 0.45
C ARG A 712 -9.39 32.77 1.48
N GLY A 713 -9.14 33.35 2.65
CA GLY A 713 -10.15 33.56 3.69
C GLY A 713 -10.53 32.30 4.48
N GLY A 714 -9.90 31.15 4.25
CA GLY A 714 -10.07 29.97 5.08
C GLY A 714 -8.99 29.87 6.16
N THR A 715 -9.27 29.16 7.26
CA THR A 715 -8.28 28.93 8.33
C THR A 715 -7.01 28.20 7.85
N GLU A 716 -7.11 27.48 6.75
CA GLU A 716 -6.06 26.60 6.20
C GLU A 716 -5.62 27.02 4.79
N SER A 717 -6.07 28.17 4.29
CA SER A 717 -5.80 28.61 2.92
C SER A 717 -4.30 28.62 2.59
N PHE A 718 -3.45 29.05 3.53
CA PHE A 718 -1.99 29.06 3.36
C PHE A 718 -1.41 27.67 3.11
N VAL A 719 -1.83 26.68 3.91
CA VAL A 719 -1.36 25.29 3.78
C VAL A 719 -1.73 24.73 2.42
N PHE A 720 -2.99 24.89 2.00
CA PHE A 720 -3.44 24.40 0.71
C PHE A 720 -2.81 25.12 -0.47
N ASN A 721 -2.55 26.43 -0.36
CA ASN A 721 -1.82 27.16 -1.39
C ASN A 721 -0.40 26.64 -1.54
N LYS A 722 0.32 26.42 -0.44
CA LYS A 722 1.68 25.86 -0.49
C LYS A 722 1.72 24.42 -0.99
N LEU A 723 0.76 23.58 -0.57
CA LEU A 723 0.65 22.21 -1.09
C LEU A 723 0.31 22.17 -2.59
N GLU A 724 -0.59 23.05 -3.07
CA GLU A 724 -0.90 23.17 -4.50
C GLU A 724 0.29 23.73 -5.29
N GLU A 725 1.01 24.73 -4.77
CA GLU A 725 2.24 25.27 -5.37
C GLU A 725 3.33 24.20 -5.50
N PHE A 726 3.55 23.44 -4.42
CA PHE A 726 4.46 22.30 -4.41
C PHE A 726 4.05 21.24 -5.45
N ALA A 727 2.76 20.91 -5.49
CA ALA A 727 2.23 19.93 -6.42
C ALA A 727 2.23 20.42 -7.87
N ASP A 728 2.25 21.72 -8.14
CA ASP A 728 2.30 22.29 -9.50
C ASP A 728 3.72 22.34 -10.09
N GLN A 729 4.76 22.13 -9.30
CA GLN A 729 6.15 22.08 -9.77
C GLN A 729 6.35 21.10 -10.93
N GLU A 730 7.34 21.34 -11.78
CA GLU A 730 7.67 20.42 -12.87
C GLU A 730 8.10 19.04 -12.34
N ARG A 731 9.04 19.07 -11.39
CA ARG A 731 9.55 17.89 -10.66
C ARG A 731 9.43 18.14 -9.16
N PRO A 732 8.26 17.87 -8.55
CA PRO A 732 8.06 17.93 -7.11
C PRO A 732 9.12 17.11 -6.37
N ARG A 733 9.67 17.68 -5.29
CA ARG A 733 10.70 17.06 -4.44
C ARG A 733 10.36 17.25 -2.98
N THR A 734 10.52 16.23 -2.14
CA THR A 734 10.28 16.36 -0.70
C THR A 734 11.13 17.50 -0.10
N PRO A 735 10.58 18.26 0.86
CA PRO A 735 11.23 19.44 1.40
C PRO A 735 12.54 19.14 2.13
N VAL A 736 12.68 17.92 2.69
CA VAL A 736 13.79 17.56 3.57
C VAL A 736 14.92 16.86 2.84
N LEU A 737 14.70 15.65 2.29
CA LEU A 737 15.76 14.91 1.58
C LEU A 737 15.83 15.20 0.09
N GLY A 738 14.92 16.03 -0.45
CA GLY A 738 14.90 16.36 -1.87
C GLY A 738 14.51 15.20 -2.79
N ALA A 739 13.83 14.17 -2.26
CA ALA A 739 13.41 13.01 -3.04
C ALA A 739 12.32 13.38 -4.04
N GLY A 740 12.52 13.08 -5.31
CA GLY A 740 11.64 13.44 -6.42
C GLY A 740 10.47 12.48 -6.61
N ILE A 741 9.40 12.99 -7.22
CA ILE A 741 8.27 12.16 -7.67
C ILE A 741 8.67 11.30 -8.87
N THR A 742 8.01 10.14 -9.03
CA THR A 742 8.11 9.28 -10.22
C THR A 742 7.92 10.07 -11.52
N GLU A 743 8.64 9.69 -12.58
CA GLU A 743 8.53 10.32 -13.90
C GLU A 743 7.09 10.35 -14.40
N ALA A 744 6.32 9.29 -14.14
CA ALA A 744 4.92 9.17 -14.57
C ALA A 744 3.98 10.25 -14.00
N LEU A 745 4.41 11.01 -12.99
CA LEU A 745 3.65 12.09 -12.37
C LEU A 745 4.36 13.46 -12.46
N MET A 746 5.40 13.57 -13.31
CA MET A 746 5.97 14.86 -13.66
C MET A 746 4.99 15.69 -14.49
N ARG A 747 5.04 17.01 -14.32
CA ARG A 747 4.06 17.93 -14.91
C ARG A 747 4.05 17.88 -16.44
N ARG A 748 5.20 17.69 -17.10
CA ARG A 748 5.31 17.54 -18.56
C ARG A 748 4.59 16.33 -19.16
N PHE A 749 4.36 15.28 -18.37
CA PHE A 749 3.77 14.02 -18.86
C PHE A 749 2.29 13.86 -18.49
N ILE A 750 1.71 14.83 -17.76
CA ILE A 750 0.31 14.80 -17.33
C ILE A 750 -0.45 16.05 -17.76
N ASN A 751 -1.73 15.86 -18.10
CA ASN A 751 -2.62 16.97 -18.46
C ASN A 751 -2.78 17.98 -17.32
N LYS A 752 -3.02 19.25 -17.65
CA LYS A 752 -3.11 20.34 -16.66
C LYS A 752 -4.22 20.08 -15.63
N GLY A 753 -3.84 20.06 -14.36
CA GLY A 753 -4.75 19.79 -13.23
C GLY A 753 -5.08 18.31 -13.01
N SER A 754 -4.61 17.40 -13.87
CA SER A 754 -4.76 15.96 -13.66
C SER A 754 -3.88 15.49 -12.50
N PHE A 755 -4.34 14.48 -11.76
CA PHE A 755 -3.65 13.86 -10.63
C PHE A 755 -3.19 14.81 -9.50
N MET A 756 -3.70 16.04 -9.42
CA MET A 756 -3.31 17.03 -8.41
C MET A 756 -3.42 16.48 -6.98
N THR A 757 -4.51 15.79 -6.66
CA THR A 757 -4.72 15.16 -5.35
C THR A 757 -3.69 14.07 -5.06
N SER A 758 -3.28 13.30 -6.07
CA SER A 758 -2.23 12.29 -5.93
C SER A 758 -0.87 12.91 -5.68
N ARG A 759 -0.55 14.06 -6.32
CA ARG A 759 0.72 14.78 -6.15
C ARG A 759 0.81 15.46 -4.77
N ILE A 760 -0.29 16.06 -4.28
CA ILE A 760 -0.38 16.61 -2.92
C ILE A 760 -0.20 15.50 -1.87
N ASN A 761 -0.93 14.40 -2.04
CA ASN A 761 -0.81 13.26 -1.14
C ASN A 761 0.62 12.69 -1.14
N TRP A 762 1.24 12.59 -2.32
CA TRP A 762 2.62 12.15 -2.46
C TRP A 762 3.59 13.05 -1.69
N ALA A 763 3.44 14.38 -1.75
CA ALA A 763 4.31 15.32 -1.06
C ALA A 763 4.41 15.02 0.45
N ILE A 764 3.27 14.83 1.10
CA ILE A 764 3.18 14.59 2.54
C ILE A 764 3.64 13.18 2.89
N GLN A 765 3.11 12.15 2.22
CA GLN A 765 3.44 10.76 2.52
C GLN A 765 4.91 10.42 2.25
N SER A 766 5.46 10.93 1.14
CA SER A 766 6.88 10.76 0.80
C SER A 766 7.77 11.50 1.80
N SER A 767 7.34 12.65 2.33
CA SER A 767 8.05 13.32 3.43
C SER A 767 8.00 12.51 4.73
N GLY A 768 6.91 11.79 5.01
CA GLY A 768 6.87 10.83 6.13
C GLY A 768 7.92 9.71 6.00
N VAL A 769 8.23 9.28 4.77
CA VAL A 769 9.32 8.32 4.51
C VAL A 769 10.70 8.94 4.75
N ASP A 770 10.89 10.22 4.40
CA ASP A 770 12.13 10.94 4.74
C ASP A 770 12.37 10.97 6.26
N TYR A 771 11.30 11.18 7.04
CA TYR A 771 11.34 11.13 8.49
C TYR A 771 11.81 9.76 9.00
N LEU A 772 11.23 8.68 8.48
CA LEU A 772 11.63 7.32 8.84
C LEU A 772 13.10 7.05 8.51
N HIS A 773 13.57 7.47 7.34
CA HIS A 773 14.98 7.29 6.97
C HIS A 773 15.94 8.04 7.89
N LEU A 774 15.61 9.28 8.27
CA LEU A 774 16.40 10.09 9.20
C LEU A 774 16.45 9.44 10.60
N LEU A 775 15.34 8.90 11.10
CA LEU A 775 15.31 8.14 12.35
C LEU A 775 16.23 6.91 12.29
N ILE A 776 16.12 6.10 11.23
CA ILE A 776 16.92 4.88 11.06
C ILE A 776 18.41 5.20 11.04
N ILE A 777 18.83 6.22 10.28
CA ILE A 777 20.24 6.63 10.17
C ILE A 777 20.76 7.22 11.48
N SER A 778 19.95 7.99 12.19
CA SER A 778 20.31 8.51 13.52
C SER A 778 20.53 7.36 14.49
N MET A 779 19.61 6.39 14.52
CA MET A 779 19.71 5.21 15.37
C MET A 779 20.91 4.36 15.03
N ASP A 780 21.20 4.08 13.75
CA ASP A 780 22.40 3.35 13.34
C ASP A 780 23.69 4.00 13.88
N TYR A 781 23.79 5.33 13.77
CA TYR A 781 24.92 6.07 14.33
C TYR A 781 25.00 5.98 15.85
N LEU A 782 23.89 6.18 16.56
CA LEU A 782 23.84 6.17 18.03
C LEU A 782 24.14 4.77 18.58
N ILE A 783 23.59 3.73 17.96
CA ILE A 783 23.84 2.32 18.28
C ILE A 783 25.33 2.02 18.20
N ARG A 784 25.97 2.38 17.08
CA ARG A 784 27.43 2.18 16.89
C ARG A 784 28.26 3.06 17.81
N ARG A 785 27.85 4.30 18.08
CA ARG A 785 28.58 5.25 18.93
C ARG A 785 28.60 4.83 20.39
N PHE A 786 27.52 4.23 20.88
CA PHE A 786 27.37 3.90 22.30
C PHE A 786 27.40 2.39 22.58
N ASN A 787 27.69 1.55 21.59
CA ASN A 787 27.67 0.08 21.72
C ASN A 787 26.34 -0.43 22.29
N ILE A 788 25.23 0.04 21.75
CA ILE A 788 23.89 -0.45 22.13
C ILE A 788 23.64 -1.72 21.32
N ASP A 789 23.32 -2.85 21.96
CA ASP A 789 22.94 -4.08 21.24
C ASP A 789 21.48 -3.99 20.80
N ALA A 790 21.28 -3.45 19.60
CA ALA A 790 19.97 -3.23 19.01
C ALA A 790 19.96 -3.55 17.51
N ARG A 791 18.87 -4.16 17.04
CA ARG A 791 18.59 -4.44 15.63
C ARG A 791 17.20 -3.98 15.25
N LEU A 792 17.05 -3.40 14.06
CA LEU A 792 15.72 -3.02 13.56
C LEU A 792 14.87 -4.27 13.34
N ALA A 793 13.74 -4.36 14.06
CA ALA A 793 12.83 -5.50 13.96
C ALA A 793 11.82 -5.31 12.84
N ILE A 794 11.07 -4.19 12.87
CA ILE A 794 10.10 -3.82 11.82
C ILE A 794 9.75 -2.34 11.90
N THR A 795 9.31 -1.79 10.76
CA THR A 795 8.70 -0.47 10.66
C THR A 795 7.29 -0.60 10.10
N VAL A 796 6.26 -0.13 10.79
CA VAL A 796 4.86 -0.21 10.34
C VAL A 796 4.26 1.19 10.31
N HIS A 797 4.09 1.74 9.11
CA HIS A 797 3.66 3.13 8.92
C HIS A 797 4.61 4.12 9.60
N ASP A 798 4.18 4.75 10.69
CA ASP A 798 4.86 5.70 11.57
C ASP A 798 5.46 5.05 12.83
N GLU A 799 5.25 3.74 13.01
CA GLU A 799 5.80 2.93 14.10
C GLU A 799 7.18 2.37 13.72
N ILE A 800 8.16 2.53 14.60
CA ILE A 800 9.49 1.92 14.47
C ILE A 800 9.81 1.09 15.70
N ARG A 801 10.20 -0.18 15.50
CA ARG A 801 10.53 -1.11 16.60
C ARG A 801 11.90 -1.74 16.39
N TYR A 802 12.72 -1.68 17.44
CA TYR A 802 14.02 -2.34 17.54
C TYR A 802 13.92 -3.51 18.50
N LEU A 803 14.61 -4.60 18.19
CA LEU A 803 14.90 -5.67 19.13
C LEU A 803 16.20 -5.31 19.83
N VAL A 804 16.16 -5.16 21.15
CA VAL A 804 17.25 -4.63 21.98
C VAL A 804 17.53 -5.61 23.11
N LYS A 805 18.80 -5.78 23.46
CA LYS A 805 19.18 -6.55 24.64
C LYS A 805 18.66 -5.84 25.91
N GLU A 806 18.17 -6.60 26.87
CA GLU A 806 17.45 -6.04 28.02
C GLU A 806 18.29 -5.04 28.85
N GLU A 807 19.60 -5.25 28.94
CA GLU A 807 20.56 -4.35 29.59
C GLU A 807 20.64 -2.95 28.95
N ASP A 808 20.29 -2.84 27.67
CA ASP A 808 20.39 -1.62 26.88
C ASP A 808 19.04 -0.94 26.62
N LYS A 809 17.94 -1.47 27.18
CA LYS A 809 16.58 -1.02 26.85
C LYS A 809 16.34 0.48 27.05
N TYR A 810 16.83 1.04 28.16
CA TYR A 810 16.67 2.46 28.48
C TYR A 810 17.64 3.35 27.68
N ARG A 811 18.86 2.87 27.40
CA ARG A 811 19.83 3.56 26.53
C ARG A 811 19.31 3.64 25.09
N ALA A 812 18.72 2.57 24.59
CA ALA A 812 18.08 2.53 23.28
C ALA A 812 16.86 3.46 23.22
N ALA A 813 16.04 3.50 24.27
CA ALA A 813 14.92 4.45 24.36
C ALA A 813 15.40 5.91 24.34
N MET A 814 16.50 6.21 25.04
CA MET A 814 17.10 7.56 25.04
C MET A 814 17.67 7.91 23.66
N ALA A 815 18.36 6.96 23.02
CA ALA A 815 18.85 7.14 21.66
C ALA A 815 17.71 7.42 20.67
N LEU A 816 16.56 6.75 20.83
CA LEU A 816 15.39 6.97 19.98
C LEU A 816 14.78 8.37 20.18
N GLN A 817 14.70 8.85 21.42
CA GLN A 817 14.29 10.23 21.72
C GLN A 817 15.24 11.25 21.07
N VAL A 818 16.55 11.05 21.18
CA VAL A 818 17.57 11.90 20.54
C VAL A 818 17.42 11.91 19.02
N ALA A 819 17.25 10.73 18.40
CA ALA A 819 17.05 10.57 16.97
C ALA A 819 15.83 11.35 16.47
N ASN A 820 14.74 11.37 17.25
CA ASN A 820 13.53 12.12 16.93
C ASN A 820 13.74 13.63 16.99
N VAL A 821 14.42 14.12 18.02
CA VAL A 821 14.78 15.54 18.16
C VAL A 821 15.60 15.99 16.95
N TRP A 822 16.64 15.23 16.57
CA TRP A 822 17.45 15.53 15.39
C TRP A 822 16.61 15.52 14.11
N THR A 823 15.77 14.51 13.94
CA THR A 823 14.90 14.40 12.76
C THR A 823 13.96 15.61 12.66
N ARG A 824 13.30 15.99 13.75
CA ARG A 824 12.40 17.15 13.74
C ARG A 824 13.12 18.47 13.53
N ALA A 825 14.30 18.65 14.13
CA ALA A 825 15.14 19.82 13.91
C ALA A 825 15.56 19.95 12.43
N MET A 826 15.89 18.83 11.77
CA MET A 826 16.20 18.81 10.35
C MET A 826 14.99 19.23 9.49
N PHE A 827 13.79 18.76 9.82
CA PHE A 827 12.56 19.18 9.14
C PHE A 827 12.31 20.69 9.30
N SER A 828 12.42 21.23 10.53
CA SER A 828 12.22 22.65 10.80
C SER A 828 13.24 23.51 10.05
N GLN A 829 14.52 23.17 10.12
CA GLN A 829 15.58 23.92 9.43
C GLN A 829 15.39 23.91 7.90
N GLN A 830 14.99 22.79 7.30
CA GLN A 830 14.81 22.71 5.84
C GLN A 830 13.64 23.55 5.32
N VAL A 831 12.64 23.82 6.15
CA VAL A 831 11.55 24.75 5.81
C VAL A 831 11.86 26.22 6.15
N GLY A 832 13.04 26.49 6.72
CA GLY A 832 13.51 27.82 7.09
C GLY A 832 13.09 28.27 8.49
N ILE A 833 12.88 27.33 9.41
CA ILE A 833 12.57 27.61 10.82
C ILE A 833 13.73 27.09 11.69
N ASP A 834 14.43 27.99 12.36
CA ASP A 834 15.68 27.70 13.08
C ASP A 834 15.49 27.33 14.56
N ASP A 835 14.26 27.11 15.00
CA ASP A 835 13.91 26.61 16.33
C ASP A 835 13.01 25.36 16.28
N LEU A 836 12.88 24.67 17.41
CA LEU A 836 12.04 23.48 17.56
C LEU A 836 11.27 23.53 18.88
N PRO A 837 9.93 23.56 18.88
CA PRO A 837 9.13 23.56 20.10
C PRO A 837 9.30 22.27 20.89
N GLN A 838 9.45 22.39 22.21
CA GLN A 838 9.59 21.24 23.11
C GLN A 838 8.40 20.28 23.02
N SER A 839 7.18 20.80 22.82
CA SER A 839 5.94 20.00 22.75
C SER A 839 5.94 18.96 21.64
N CYS A 840 6.72 19.18 20.57
CA CYS A 840 6.82 18.24 19.47
C CYS A 840 8.20 17.58 19.37
N ALA A 841 9.22 18.06 20.08
CA ALA A 841 10.60 17.60 19.95
C ALA A 841 10.79 16.11 20.30
N TYR A 842 10.11 15.63 21.34
CA TYR A 842 10.20 14.26 21.83
C TYR A 842 9.01 13.41 21.36
N PHE A 843 9.18 12.09 21.35
CA PHE A 843 8.04 11.17 21.30
C PHE A 843 7.19 11.36 22.54
N SER A 844 5.86 11.20 22.42
CA SER A 844 4.97 11.21 23.59
C SER A 844 5.37 10.15 24.59
N ALA A 845 5.75 8.96 24.11
CA ALA A 845 6.38 7.92 24.89
C ALA A 845 7.21 6.98 24.00
N VAL A 846 8.17 6.29 24.61
CA VAL A 846 8.86 5.15 24.01
C VAL A 846 8.41 3.89 24.74
N ASP A 847 7.94 2.92 23.96
CA ASP A 847 7.42 1.65 24.45
C ASP A 847 8.55 0.62 24.56
N ILE A 848 8.53 -0.14 25.65
CA ILE A 848 9.42 -1.26 25.93
C ILE A 848 8.57 -2.47 26.31
N ASP A 849 8.69 -3.56 25.55
CA ASP A 849 7.81 -4.72 25.69
C ASP A 849 8.49 -6.04 25.27
N HIS A 850 8.06 -7.17 25.83
CA HIS A 850 8.51 -8.49 25.36
C HIS A 850 7.69 -9.01 24.17
N VAL A 851 6.56 -8.38 23.85
CA VAL A 851 5.74 -8.71 22.68
C VAL A 851 5.58 -7.52 21.75
N LEU A 852 5.41 -7.78 20.46
CA LEU A 852 5.11 -6.71 19.51
C LEU A 852 3.61 -6.35 19.60
N ARG A 853 3.27 -5.19 20.15
CA ARG A 853 1.89 -4.65 20.12
C ARG A 853 1.91 -3.13 20.02
N LYS A 854 0.75 -2.55 19.71
CA LYS A 854 0.66 -1.11 19.48
C LYS A 854 0.85 -0.32 20.78
N GLU A 855 0.10 -0.68 21.80
CA GLU A 855 0.12 -0.03 23.12
C GLU A 855 0.46 -1.12 24.14
N VAL A 856 1.43 -0.83 25.01
CA VAL A 856 2.02 -1.82 25.94
C VAL A 856 1.08 -2.27 27.06
N ASP A 857 -0.02 -1.55 27.28
CA ASP A 857 -1.04 -1.83 28.28
C ASP A 857 -2.22 -2.66 27.71
N MET A 858 -2.16 -3.01 26.42
CA MET A 858 -3.20 -3.85 25.82
C MET A 858 -3.08 -5.30 26.29
N ASP A 859 -4.10 -5.81 26.98
CA ASP A 859 -4.19 -7.21 27.41
C ASP A 859 -4.11 -8.25 26.27
N CYS A 860 -4.36 -7.83 25.02
CA CYS A 860 -4.34 -8.66 23.81
C CYS A 860 -5.29 -9.89 23.86
N VAL A 861 -6.35 -9.83 24.67
CA VAL A 861 -7.36 -10.88 24.76
C VAL A 861 -8.26 -10.87 23.52
N THR A 862 -8.37 -12.03 22.88
CA THR A 862 -9.23 -12.28 21.71
C THR A 862 -9.93 -13.63 21.84
N PRO A 863 -10.88 -13.98 20.95
CA PRO A 863 -11.54 -15.28 21.00
C PRO A 863 -10.60 -16.48 20.86
N SER A 864 -9.48 -16.32 20.16
CA SER A 864 -8.45 -17.36 19.95
C SER A 864 -7.29 -17.27 20.93
N HIS A 865 -7.21 -16.18 21.71
CA HIS A 865 -6.20 -15.96 22.74
C HIS A 865 -6.85 -15.39 24.01
N PRO A 866 -7.40 -16.24 24.90
CA PRO A 866 -8.15 -15.79 26.07
C PRO A 866 -7.27 -15.30 27.21
N HIS A 867 -5.97 -15.63 27.19
CA HIS A 867 -5.03 -15.29 28.26
C HIS A 867 -4.52 -13.86 28.08
N LYS A 868 -4.43 -13.11 29.18
CA LYS A 868 -3.89 -11.76 29.18
C LYS A 868 -2.38 -11.79 29.03
N ILE A 869 -1.84 -10.93 28.18
CA ILE A 869 -0.40 -10.70 28.07
C ILE A 869 -0.01 -9.61 29.09
N PRO A 870 1.00 -9.84 29.96
CA PRO A 870 1.49 -8.84 30.91
C PRO A 870 1.83 -7.52 30.22
N HIS A 871 1.64 -6.38 30.91
CA HIS A 871 1.91 -5.06 30.33
C HIS A 871 3.41 -4.76 30.26
N GLY A 872 3.81 -4.02 29.24
CA GLY A 872 5.16 -3.47 29.11
C GLY A 872 5.30 -2.11 29.80
N GLU A 873 6.41 -1.43 29.54
CA GLU A 873 6.70 -0.07 30.03
C GLU A 873 6.49 0.93 28.88
N SER A 874 5.84 2.07 29.13
CA SER A 874 5.78 3.19 28.19
C SER A 874 6.30 4.42 28.90
N LEU A 875 7.40 5.00 28.41
CA LEU A 875 8.16 6.04 29.10
C LEU A 875 8.21 7.32 28.29
N ASP A 876 7.74 8.42 28.89
CA ASP A 876 8.01 9.76 28.36
C ASP A 876 9.46 10.19 28.62
N ILE A 877 9.85 11.35 28.06
CA ILE A 877 11.23 11.85 28.22
C ILE A 877 11.59 12.14 29.69
N SER A 878 10.64 12.59 30.52
CA SER A 878 10.91 12.94 31.92
C SER A 878 11.14 11.66 32.74
N GLN A 879 10.27 10.68 32.57
CA GLN A 879 10.39 9.37 33.21
C GLN A 879 11.67 8.65 32.79
N LEU A 880 12.11 8.86 31.55
CA LEU A 880 13.37 8.29 31.06
C LEU A 880 14.60 9.01 31.66
N LEU A 881 14.53 10.33 31.86
CA LEU A 881 15.58 11.08 32.56
C LEU A 881 15.69 10.65 34.03
N ASP A 882 14.57 10.30 34.68
CA ASP A 882 14.56 9.79 36.05
C ASP A 882 15.26 8.42 36.22
N LYS A 883 15.52 7.69 35.12
CA LYS A 883 16.34 6.46 35.12
C LYS A 883 17.84 6.73 35.28
N ASP A 884 18.26 8.01 35.20
CA ASP A 884 19.63 8.48 35.41
C ASP A 884 20.69 7.63 34.67
N GLN A 885 21.56 6.92 35.39
CA GLN A 885 22.67 6.16 34.82
C GLN A 885 22.22 5.06 33.85
N GLU A 886 21.04 4.46 34.04
CA GLU A 886 20.55 3.37 33.18
C GLU A 886 20.13 3.87 31.79
N ALA A 887 19.71 5.13 31.66
CA ALA A 887 19.36 5.75 30.38
C ALA A 887 20.49 6.62 29.81
N TYR A 888 21.59 6.80 30.55
CA TYR A 888 22.65 7.73 30.18
C TYR A 888 23.45 7.24 28.97
N LEU A 889 23.49 8.08 27.93
CA LEU A 889 24.34 7.87 26.75
C LEU A 889 25.76 8.39 27.04
N ASP A 890 26.54 7.58 27.75
CA ASP A 890 27.88 7.95 28.21
C ASP A 890 28.86 8.21 27.04
N PRO A 891 29.33 9.47 26.86
CA PRO A 891 30.32 9.80 25.84
C PRO A 891 31.67 9.11 26.03
N SER A 892 31.99 8.61 27.23
CA SER A 892 33.27 7.94 27.53
C SER A 892 33.39 6.55 26.89
N VAL A 893 32.25 5.94 26.52
CA VAL A 893 32.21 4.63 25.87
C VAL A 893 33.01 4.64 24.57
N VAL A 894 33.92 3.69 24.44
CA VAL A 894 34.72 3.47 23.22
C VAL A 894 33.94 2.55 22.27
N PRO A 895 33.58 3.02 21.06
CA PRO A 895 32.85 2.21 20.09
C PRO A 895 33.61 0.96 19.64
N VAL A 896 32.93 -0.20 19.55
CA VAL A 896 33.48 -1.43 18.94
C VAL A 896 33.65 -1.26 17.43
N SER A 897 32.69 -0.60 16.78
CA SER A 897 32.72 -0.26 15.36
C SER A 897 32.53 1.25 15.20
N PRO A 898 33.59 2.06 15.34
CA PRO A 898 33.48 3.50 15.46
C PRO A 898 32.87 4.14 14.21
N PRO A 899 31.80 4.95 14.35
CA PRO A 899 31.31 5.77 13.25
C PRO A 899 32.34 6.83 12.87
N THR A 900 32.48 7.11 11.58
CA THR A 900 33.49 8.03 11.03
C THR A 900 32.89 9.10 10.11
N PRO A 901 31.80 9.80 10.52
CA PRO A 901 31.09 10.74 9.65
C PRO A 901 31.94 11.93 9.21
N GLN A 902 32.96 12.33 9.97
CA GLN A 902 33.80 13.49 9.69
C GLN A 902 34.69 13.30 8.46
N LYS A 903 34.90 12.06 7.99
CA LYS A 903 35.70 11.79 6.79
C LYS A 903 35.01 12.25 5.50
N TYR A 904 33.71 12.54 5.55
CA TYR A 904 32.93 12.96 4.40
C TYR A 904 32.79 14.48 4.34
N THR A 905 33.21 15.04 3.21
CA THR A 905 33.02 16.46 2.91
C THR A 905 31.57 16.71 2.50
N TYR A 906 30.96 17.72 3.11
CA TYR A 906 29.62 18.19 2.76
C TYR A 906 29.71 19.43 1.89
N THR A 907 28.92 19.44 0.82
CA THR A 907 28.71 20.63 0.00
C THR A 907 27.33 21.20 0.34
N PRO A 908 27.24 22.43 0.87
CA PRO A 908 25.96 23.06 1.15
C PRO A 908 25.03 23.05 -0.06
N ARG A 909 23.79 22.59 0.15
CA ARG A 909 22.72 22.64 -0.85
C ARG A 909 21.65 23.65 -0.46
N GLU A 910 21.02 24.26 -1.45
CA GLU A 910 19.83 25.07 -1.25
C GLU A 910 18.64 24.17 -0.86
N SER A 911 17.85 24.60 0.12
CA SER A 911 16.66 23.85 0.52
C SER A 911 15.57 23.95 -0.54
N VAL A 912 14.77 22.90 -0.70
CA VAL A 912 13.67 22.88 -1.70
C VAL A 912 12.65 23.99 -1.41
N MET A 913 12.46 24.31 -0.13
CA MET A 913 11.52 25.35 0.29
C MET A 913 12.04 26.77 0.04
N ALA A 914 13.35 27.00 0.08
CA ALA A 914 13.93 28.31 -0.23
C ALA A 914 13.61 28.72 -1.69
N THR A 915 13.71 27.79 -2.63
CA THR A 915 13.35 28.01 -4.04
C THR A 915 11.85 28.33 -4.21
N LEU A 916 10.99 27.84 -3.31
CA LEU A 916 9.54 28.12 -3.28
C LEU A 916 9.17 29.43 -2.54
N GLN A 917 10.06 29.98 -1.71
CA GLN A 917 9.81 31.19 -0.93
C GLN A 917 10.16 32.48 -1.70
N ALA A 918 10.81 32.38 -2.86
CA ALA A 918 11.12 33.50 -3.75
C ALA A 918 9.86 34.27 -4.25
N THR A 919 8.65 33.77 -3.98
CA THR A 919 7.33 34.35 -4.32
C THR A 919 6.64 35.08 -3.16
N ASN A 920 7.30 35.31 -2.01
CA ASN A 920 6.72 35.96 -0.82
C ASN A 920 6.42 37.47 -1.01
N ASN A 921 5.43 37.78 -1.83
CA ASN A 921 4.91 39.13 -2.01
C ASN A 921 3.92 39.46 -0.86
N PRO A 922 4.16 40.52 -0.05
CA PRO A 922 3.27 40.91 1.04
C PRO A 922 1.82 41.14 0.61
N ALA A 923 1.60 41.65 -0.62
CA ALA A 923 0.26 41.85 -1.15
C ALA A 923 -0.45 40.52 -1.46
N PHE A 924 0.30 39.49 -1.87
CA PHE A 924 -0.25 38.16 -2.07
C PHE A 924 -0.61 37.49 -0.74
N ILE A 925 0.20 37.66 0.31
CA ILE A 925 -0.12 37.17 1.66
C ILE A 925 -1.40 37.83 2.18
N LYS A 926 -1.52 39.17 2.09
CA LYS A 926 -2.76 39.87 2.47
C LYS A 926 -3.97 39.36 1.68
N ALA A 927 -3.80 39.12 0.38
CA ALA A 927 -4.86 38.59 -0.47
C ALA A 927 -5.33 37.18 -0.07
N GLN A 928 -4.46 36.36 0.53
CA GLN A 928 -4.81 35.03 1.06
C GLN A 928 -5.59 35.10 2.38
N ILE A 929 -5.39 36.14 3.19
CA ILE A 929 -6.07 36.31 4.49
C ILE A 929 -7.51 36.80 4.29
N THR A 930 -7.72 37.74 3.35
CA THR A 930 -9.00 38.44 3.25
C THR A 930 -10.17 37.53 2.85
N LYS A 931 -11.25 37.62 3.63
CA LYS A 931 -12.58 37.05 3.31
C LYS A 931 -13.40 38.00 2.43
N ASP A 932 -13.11 39.31 2.40
CA ASP A 932 -13.92 40.32 1.71
C ASP A 932 -13.44 40.56 0.26
N ASP A 933 -14.39 40.68 -0.68
CA ASP A 933 -14.11 41.07 -2.06
C ASP A 933 -13.77 42.56 -2.22
N LYS A 934 -14.16 43.43 -1.28
CA LYS A 934 -13.80 44.86 -1.31
C LYS A 934 -12.33 45.05 -0.97
N GLU A 935 -11.88 44.49 0.14
CA GLU A 935 -10.48 44.52 0.58
C GLU A 935 -9.55 43.90 -0.49
N LEU A 936 -9.95 42.78 -1.11
CA LEU A 936 -9.20 42.20 -2.23
C LEU A 936 -9.04 43.17 -3.41
N ARG A 937 -10.08 43.94 -3.74
CA ARG A 937 -10.03 44.94 -4.82
C ARG A 937 -9.08 46.09 -4.46
N GLU A 938 -9.04 46.50 -3.20
CA GLU A 938 -8.13 47.53 -2.71
C GLU A 938 -6.66 47.07 -2.82
N ILE A 939 -6.35 45.85 -2.36
CA ILE A 939 -5.01 45.25 -2.50
C ILE A 939 -4.57 45.22 -3.96
N ILE A 940 -5.46 44.81 -4.88
CA ILE A 940 -5.16 44.80 -6.32
C ILE A 940 -4.89 46.21 -6.85
N LYS A 941 -5.67 47.21 -6.41
CA LYS A 941 -5.49 48.62 -6.81
C LYS A 941 -4.13 49.15 -6.35
N GLU A 942 -3.72 48.82 -5.12
CA GLU A 942 -2.39 49.16 -4.59
C GLU A 942 -1.28 48.52 -5.43
N VAL A 943 -1.32 47.21 -5.66
CA VAL A 943 -0.30 46.51 -6.48
C VAL A 943 -0.24 47.06 -7.90
N THR A 944 -1.38 47.38 -8.49
CA THR A 944 -1.45 47.95 -9.84
C THR A 944 -0.85 49.36 -9.87
N LYS A 945 -1.10 50.18 -8.85
CA LYS A 945 -0.50 51.52 -8.70
C LYS A 945 1.02 51.43 -8.52
N THR A 946 1.51 50.50 -7.70
CA THR A 946 2.95 50.28 -7.50
C THR A 946 3.63 49.82 -8.79
N LYS A 947 3.04 48.84 -9.52
CA LYS A 947 3.55 48.39 -10.83
C LYS A 947 3.54 49.51 -11.88
N ALA A 948 2.52 50.37 -11.87
CA ALA A 948 2.44 51.54 -12.75
C ALA A 948 3.46 52.62 -12.40
N ALA A 949 3.76 52.84 -11.12
CA ALA A 949 4.78 53.77 -10.67
C ALA A 949 6.21 53.28 -11.00
N THR A 950 6.49 51.98 -10.90
CA THR A 950 7.79 51.42 -11.31
C THR A 950 8.00 51.46 -12.83
N SER A 951 6.95 51.32 -13.63
CA SER A 951 7.05 51.39 -15.10
C SER A 951 7.16 52.83 -15.63
N SER A 952 6.68 53.84 -14.88
CA SER A 952 6.89 55.25 -15.21
C SER A 952 8.32 55.71 -14.89
N THR A 953 8.96 55.21 -13.82
CA THR A 953 10.39 55.46 -13.54
C THR A 953 11.33 54.75 -14.52
N ALA A 954 10.97 53.57 -15.03
CA ALA A 954 11.79 52.87 -16.04
C ALA A 954 11.77 53.56 -17.43
N ARG A 955 10.79 54.45 -17.69
CA ARG A 955 10.73 55.24 -18.93
C ARG A 955 11.63 56.49 -18.92
N SER A 956 12.19 56.91 -17.78
CA SER A 956 13.07 58.10 -17.72
C SER A 956 14.56 57.79 -17.87
N PHE A 957 14.97 56.52 -17.99
CA PHE A 957 16.37 56.11 -18.21
C PHE A 957 16.51 55.21 -19.44
N ARG A 958 16.17 55.73 -20.62
CA ARG A 958 16.65 55.18 -21.90
C ARG A 958 17.07 56.31 -22.84
N ASN A 959 18.28 56.82 -22.61
CA ASN A 959 19.11 57.37 -23.67
C ASN A 959 20.51 56.74 -23.55
N GLY A 960 20.92 56.02 -24.61
CA GLY A 960 22.31 55.70 -24.93
C GLY A 960 23.02 54.60 -24.13
N SER A 961 22.92 53.34 -24.57
CA SER A 961 24.09 52.49 -24.86
C SER A 961 23.64 51.09 -25.31
N LYS A 962 24.24 50.62 -26.41
CA LYS A 962 24.14 49.23 -26.88
C LYS A 962 25.12 48.39 -26.06
N SER A 963 24.64 47.38 -25.33
CA SER A 963 25.47 46.25 -24.89
C SER A 963 24.65 44.96 -24.72
N THR A 964 24.90 44.03 -25.64
CA THR A 964 24.99 42.57 -25.48
C THR A 964 23.99 41.83 -24.58
N ASN A 965 23.08 41.10 -25.22
CA ASN A 965 22.29 40.01 -24.64
C ASN A 965 23.20 38.87 -24.16
N PHE A 966 23.00 38.42 -22.91
CA PHE A 966 23.35 37.08 -22.47
C PHE A 966 22.32 36.07 -23.00
N PRO A 967 22.73 34.89 -23.51
CA PRO A 967 21.80 33.90 -24.01
C PRO A 967 21.09 33.18 -22.86
N ALA A 968 19.76 33.04 -23.00
CA ALA A 968 18.97 32.09 -22.25
C ALA A 968 19.49 30.67 -22.52
N ALA A 969 19.60 29.86 -21.47
CA ALA A 969 20.01 28.46 -21.55
C ALA A 969 19.08 27.71 -22.51
N GLU A 970 19.65 27.18 -23.60
CA GLU A 970 18.96 26.32 -24.55
C GLU A 970 18.55 25.01 -23.88
N PRO A 971 17.41 24.41 -24.27
CA PRO A 971 17.09 23.05 -23.89
C PRO A 971 18.15 22.09 -24.46
N GLN A 972 18.85 21.37 -23.58
CA GLN A 972 19.78 20.31 -23.97
C GLN A 972 19.05 19.30 -24.86
N LYS A 973 19.39 19.32 -26.15
CA LYS A 973 19.07 18.27 -27.11
C LYS A 973 19.76 16.98 -26.66
N ALA A 974 19.03 15.89 -26.66
CA ALA A 974 19.58 14.55 -26.57
C ALA A 974 20.63 14.36 -27.66
N ILE A 975 21.89 14.14 -27.26
CA ILE A 975 22.95 13.69 -28.16
C ILE A 975 22.75 12.19 -28.32
N LEU A 976 22.15 11.78 -29.44
CA LEU A 976 22.38 10.45 -30.00
C LEU A 976 23.86 10.39 -30.41
N MET A 977 24.63 9.49 -29.79
CA MET A 977 25.90 9.05 -30.37
C MET A 977 25.54 8.07 -31.50
N ASP A 978 25.54 8.57 -32.73
CA ASP A 978 25.54 7.73 -33.92
C ASP A 978 26.88 7.00 -34.01
N ILE A 979 26.82 5.67 -33.99
CA ILE A 979 27.92 4.78 -34.31
C ILE A 979 28.00 4.72 -35.83
N ASP A 980 29.17 5.05 -36.38
CA ASP A 980 29.51 4.97 -37.80
C ASP A 980 29.05 3.66 -38.46
N SER A 981 28.16 3.77 -39.45
CA SER A 981 27.90 2.72 -40.44
C SER A 981 28.39 3.21 -41.80
N GLY A 982 29.65 2.90 -42.11
CA GLY A 982 30.14 2.92 -43.48
C GLY A 982 29.52 1.78 -44.30
N LEU A 983 29.39 2.03 -45.61
CA LEU A 983 28.86 1.15 -46.67
C LEU A 983 27.34 1.26 -46.90
N TYR A 984 26.92 2.23 -47.72
CA TYR A 984 26.35 1.98 -49.06
C TYR A 984 26.09 3.32 -49.76
N ARG A 985 26.30 3.31 -51.08
CA ARG A 985 26.41 4.46 -52.00
C ARG A 985 25.08 4.74 -52.71
N ASP A 986 24.92 6.01 -53.10
CA ASP A 986 24.12 6.54 -54.23
C ASP A 986 22.59 6.65 -54.08
N PHE A 987 22.04 7.88 -54.02
CA PHE A 987 21.62 8.67 -55.19
C PHE A 987 21.12 10.07 -54.78
N ARG A 988 21.47 11.08 -55.60
CA ARG A 988 21.19 12.52 -55.44
C ARG A 988 19.85 12.92 -56.09
N TYR A 989 19.15 13.92 -55.52
CA TYR A 989 18.73 15.22 -56.11
C TYR A 989 17.40 15.78 -55.54
N LEU A 990 17.46 17.07 -55.15
CA LEU A 990 16.39 18.02 -54.78
C LEU A 990 15.64 18.53 -56.05
N PRO A 991 14.40 19.12 -55.98
CA PRO A 991 14.27 20.55 -55.60
C PRO A 991 12.95 21.04 -54.95
N GLN A 992 13.02 22.33 -54.55
CA GLN A 992 12.11 23.21 -53.81
C GLN A 992 10.80 23.64 -54.51
N GLY A 993 9.84 24.12 -53.70
CA GLY A 993 8.70 24.99 -54.03
C GLY A 993 7.46 24.60 -53.19
N SER A 994 6.62 25.43 -52.57
CA SER A 994 6.30 26.86 -52.64
C SER A 994 5.43 27.22 -51.40
N ARG A 995 5.18 28.53 -51.16
CA ARG A 995 4.54 29.10 -49.95
C ARG A 995 3.00 29.25 -50.01
N HIS A 996 2.39 29.26 -48.80
CA HIS A 996 1.11 29.88 -48.32
C HIS A 996 -0.25 29.23 -48.74
N PRO A 997 -1.42 29.47 -48.05
CA PRO A 997 -1.76 30.35 -46.90
C PRO A 997 -2.63 29.68 -45.77
N PRO A 998 -3.07 30.40 -44.70
CA PRO A 998 -3.88 29.87 -43.60
C PRO A 998 -5.40 29.99 -43.87
N PHE A 999 -6.21 29.05 -43.36
CA PHE A 999 -7.67 29.06 -43.53
C PHE A 999 -8.48 29.10 -42.22
N ASN A 1000 -9.54 29.91 -42.30
CA ASN A 1000 -10.48 30.35 -41.27
C ASN A 1000 -11.43 29.27 -40.74
N ILE A 1001 -11.83 29.47 -39.48
CA ILE A 1001 -12.87 28.71 -38.76
C ILE A 1001 -14.25 29.15 -39.23
N ASN A 1002 -15.09 28.21 -39.65
CA ASN A 1002 -16.53 28.44 -39.81
C ASN A 1002 -17.34 27.38 -39.05
N ARG A 1003 -18.24 27.84 -38.18
CA ARG A 1003 -19.17 27.03 -37.40
C ARG A 1003 -20.31 26.55 -38.29
N GLN A 1004 -20.58 25.25 -38.32
CA GLN A 1004 -21.86 24.72 -38.77
C GLN A 1004 -22.47 23.78 -37.72
N THR A 1005 -23.71 24.10 -37.37
CA THR A 1005 -24.65 23.38 -36.52
C THR A 1005 -25.19 22.14 -37.23
N TRP A 1006 -25.21 20.98 -36.55
CA TRP A 1006 -25.74 19.73 -37.08
C TRP A 1006 -27.07 19.35 -36.40
N LYS A 1007 -28.08 19.01 -37.20
CA LYS A 1007 -29.40 18.49 -36.78
C LYS A 1007 -29.38 16.96 -36.66
N PRO A 1008 -30.20 16.32 -35.80
CA PRO A 1008 -30.28 14.87 -35.69
C PRO A 1008 -31.39 14.26 -36.56
N ARG A 1009 -31.19 13.03 -37.05
CA ARG A 1009 -32.23 12.16 -37.63
C ARG A 1009 -31.90 10.67 -37.39
N PRO A 1010 -32.88 9.74 -37.48
CA PRO A 1010 -33.33 8.97 -36.33
C PRO A 1010 -33.05 7.45 -36.43
N ALA A 1011 -33.41 6.76 -35.34
CA ALA A 1011 -33.26 5.34 -35.10
C ALA A 1011 -33.88 4.43 -36.17
N ALA A 1012 -33.21 3.29 -36.41
CA ALA A 1012 -33.80 2.11 -37.03
C ALA A 1012 -33.48 0.88 -36.17
N ARG A 1013 -34.56 0.23 -35.71
CA ARG A 1013 -34.69 -1.20 -35.39
C ARG A 1013 -35.64 -1.78 -36.46
N PRO A 1014 -35.74 -3.10 -36.70
CA PRO A 1014 -35.57 -4.22 -35.76
C PRO A 1014 -34.14 -4.70 -35.58
#